data_AF-A0A9W6BAY9-F1
#
_entry.id   AF-A0A9W6BAY9-F1
#
_cell.length_a   1.000
_cell.length_b   1.000
_cell.length_c   1.000
_cell.angle_alpha   90.00
_cell.angle_beta   90.00
_cell.angle_gamma   90.00
#
_symmetry.space_group_name_H-M   'P 1'
#
loop_
_entity.id
_entity.type
_entity.pdbx_description
1 polymer ?
#
loop_
_entity_poly.entity_id
_entity_poly.type
_entity_poly.pdbx_seq_one_letter_code
_entity_poly.pdbx_strand_id
1 'polypeptide(L)'
;MMASALTSSSLCSSSGRAAAGHVIAPIVPTVPSRAPPCLHLLPSSTPTAVVTQQAARKTIVSCAAPRPNAASSVAQMVHQNSRPMKVIVAGAGIGGLVLAVALLKQGFEVQVFERDLTAIRGEGKYRGPIQVQSNALAALEAIDPEVAAEVLREGCITGDRVNGLCDGLTGEWYVKFDTFHPAVNKGLPVTRVISRVTLQQVLARAVERYGGPSIIQNGCCVTSFEERVKASGGTQVVVNLEDGREFTADVLIGADGIWSKIRRQLIGETKANYSGYTCYTGISDFTPADIDIVGYRVFLGNGQYFVSSDVGNGKMQWYGFHKESPGGTDQEGTRKARLLEIFGQWNDNVVDLIKATPEEDVLRRDIFDRPPIFTWAKGRVALLGDSAHAMQPNLGQGGCMAIEDAYELAIDLSKAVAARSGDAAAVDVGEVLRQYQANRLMRVSAIHGMAGMAAFMASTYKCYLGEGWSKWVESLRIPHPGRVIGRLVMLLTMPAVLDWVLGGNTDHVAPNRVSYCSLGDKPKAFAESRFGEFMADDASIVHASHADWLLVSERTAATGAAGGDANSSCECKGIYMGESALVGRSGSPASPALWVDDVHVHERHAQVWREGESGASSGSDGASSSGSGSSNGFFLKDLGTGRGTWVNGHRIADGSTVRLWPGDAVEFGRHPSHEVFKVKMQHVTLRSDELQGTRYNTLLVGKVREPKALVPEQQVAAEQAGFGGKLVAA
;
A
#
# COMPACT_ATOMS: atom_id res chain seq x y z
N MET A 1 10.35 44.90 17.36
CA MET A 1 9.81 46.10 18.04
C MET A 1 8.96 45.65 19.23
N MET A 2 8.75 46.56 20.19
CA MET A 2 8.04 46.46 21.49
C MET A 2 6.98 45.34 21.62
N ALA A 3 6.88 44.53 22.69
CA ALA A 3 7.03 44.69 24.15
C ALA A 3 5.71 45.02 24.91
N SER A 4 5.17 44.01 25.61
CA SER A 4 4.45 44.08 26.91
C SER A 4 3.96 42.67 27.31
N ALA A 5 3.65 42.33 28.57
CA ALA A 5 4.31 42.58 29.87
C ALA A 5 3.41 41.99 30.99
N LEU A 6 3.97 41.15 31.89
CA LEU A 6 3.55 40.99 33.32
C LEU A 6 2.11 40.41 33.56
N THR A 7 1.72 39.75 34.66
CA THR A 7 2.40 39.35 35.93
C THR A 7 1.64 38.23 36.66
N SER A 8 2.29 37.67 37.70
CA SER A 8 1.72 36.92 38.86
C SER A 8 1.29 35.45 38.65
N SER A 9 1.28 34.58 39.68
CA SER A 9 2.30 34.14 40.67
C SER A 9 1.62 33.34 41.80
N SER A 10 2.38 32.52 42.54
CA SER A 10 1.98 31.69 43.72
C SER A 10 1.32 30.33 43.41
N LEU A 11 1.41 29.30 44.27
CA LEU A 11 2.52 28.71 45.07
C LEU A 11 1.96 27.47 45.82
N CYS A 12 2.83 26.52 46.19
CA CYS A 12 2.55 25.38 47.11
C CYS A 12 1.54 24.30 46.59
N SER A 13 1.60 23.03 47.00
CA SER A 13 2.50 22.32 47.94
C SER A 13 2.68 20.84 47.54
N SER A 14 3.54 20.12 48.26
CA SER A 14 4.00 18.75 47.96
C SER A 14 3.49 17.70 48.97
N SER A 15 3.80 16.42 48.70
CA SER A 15 3.54 15.20 49.51
C SER A 15 2.08 14.69 49.56
N GLY A 16 1.80 13.39 49.68
CA GLY A 16 2.68 12.19 49.63
C GLY A 16 2.11 10.99 50.41
N ARG A 17 2.38 9.74 49.95
CA ARG A 17 2.02 8.44 50.58
C ARG A 17 0.51 8.09 50.63
N ALA A 18 0.07 6.83 50.80
CA ALA A 18 0.59 5.50 50.42
C ALA A 18 -0.49 4.42 50.67
N ALA A 19 -0.34 3.25 50.01
CA ALA A 19 -0.77 1.90 50.44
C ALA A 19 -2.27 1.57 50.70
N ALA A 20 -2.85 0.78 49.80
CA ALA A 20 -3.60 -0.47 50.03
C ALA A 20 -4.16 -0.95 48.67
N GLY A 21 -4.18 -2.23 48.28
CA GLY A 21 -3.89 -3.44 49.03
C GLY A 21 -5.04 -4.46 48.89
N HIS A 22 -5.26 -5.01 47.70
CA HIS A 22 -6.17 -6.15 47.53
C HIS A 22 -5.60 -7.22 46.59
N VAL A 23 -5.47 -8.42 47.15
CA VAL A 23 -5.09 -9.66 46.47
C VAL A 23 -6.36 -10.35 45.99
N ILE A 24 -6.42 -10.74 44.72
CA ILE A 24 -7.38 -11.74 44.21
C ILE A 24 -6.58 -12.76 43.39
N ALA A 25 -6.63 -14.03 43.79
CA ALA A 25 -5.94 -15.13 43.15
C ALA A 25 -6.72 -15.64 41.91
N PRO A 26 -6.04 -16.26 40.92
CA PRO A 26 -6.69 -16.71 39.70
C PRO A 26 -7.52 -17.99 39.90
N ILE A 27 -8.68 -18.04 39.24
CA ILE A 27 -9.53 -19.24 39.18
C ILE A 27 -9.05 -20.15 38.06
N VAL A 28 -8.77 -21.42 38.41
CA VAL A 28 -8.41 -22.50 37.46
C VAL A 28 -9.66 -23.32 37.11
N PRO A 29 -9.92 -23.59 35.81
CA PRO A 29 -10.74 -24.71 35.39
C PRO A 29 -9.87 -25.93 35.04
N THR A 30 -10.22 -27.10 35.57
CA THR A 30 -9.50 -28.35 35.41
C THR A 30 -9.81 -29.08 34.09
N VAL A 31 -8.80 -29.78 33.56
CA VAL A 31 -8.91 -30.74 32.45
C VAL A 31 -9.53 -32.06 32.93
N PRO A 32 -10.31 -32.76 32.09
CA PRO A 32 -10.40 -34.22 32.13
C PRO A 32 -9.69 -34.84 30.91
N SER A 33 -8.86 -35.86 31.17
CA SER A 33 -8.08 -36.58 30.16
C SER A 33 -8.83 -37.79 29.58
N ARG A 34 -8.43 -38.24 28.38
CA ARG A 34 -8.49 -39.66 27.97
C ARG A 34 -7.65 -39.93 26.69
N ALA A 35 -6.47 -40.51 26.90
CA ALA A 35 -5.82 -41.44 25.98
C ALA A 35 -6.39 -42.88 26.25
N PRO A 36 -5.97 -44.01 25.63
CA PRO A 36 -4.78 -44.28 24.78
C PRO A 36 -5.13 -45.22 23.58
N PRO A 37 -4.28 -46.14 23.04
CA PRO A 37 -2.82 -46.31 23.08
C PRO A 37 -2.13 -46.47 21.69
N CYS A 38 -0.80 -46.47 21.70
CA CYS A 38 0.06 -46.84 20.57
C CYS A 38 0.10 -48.36 20.30
N LEU A 39 0.49 -48.77 19.09
CA LEU A 39 1.15 -50.07 18.88
C LEU A 39 2.24 -49.97 17.79
N HIS A 40 3.36 -50.66 18.02
CA HIS A 40 4.47 -50.84 17.06
C HIS A 40 4.08 -51.77 15.89
N LEU A 41 4.83 -51.72 14.78
CA LEU A 41 5.49 -52.89 14.17
C LEU A 41 6.44 -52.50 12.99
N LEU A 42 7.64 -53.07 12.98
CA LEU A 42 8.52 -53.25 11.80
C LEU A 42 8.39 -54.72 11.34
N PRO A 43 8.60 -55.04 10.05
CA PRO A 43 9.82 -55.78 9.64
C PRO A 43 10.29 -55.52 8.17
N SER A 44 11.60 -55.33 7.89
CA SER A 44 12.64 -56.30 7.45
C SER A 44 12.69 -56.75 5.95
N SER A 45 13.66 -56.19 5.20
CA SER A 45 14.64 -56.86 4.31
C SER A 45 14.28 -57.99 3.29
N THR A 46 14.36 -57.65 1.98
CA THR A 46 15.12 -58.32 0.84
C THR A 46 14.85 -59.81 0.45
N PRO A 47 15.38 -60.38 -0.69
CA PRO A 47 15.97 -59.81 -1.93
C PRO A 47 15.50 -60.44 -3.29
N THR A 48 16.11 -59.97 -4.40
CA THR A 48 16.46 -60.70 -5.67
C THR A 48 15.44 -60.92 -6.80
N ALA A 49 15.75 -60.35 -7.98
CA ALA A 49 15.84 -61.08 -9.26
C ALA A 49 16.69 -60.28 -10.28
N VAL A 50 17.59 -60.97 -10.99
CA VAL A 50 18.45 -60.47 -12.09
C VAL A 50 18.20 -61.39 -13.30
N VAL A 51 18.39 -60.92 -14.55
CA VAL A 51 19.05 -61.64 -15.69
C VAL A 51 18.79 -61.00 -17.07
N THR A 52 19.83 -60.35 -17.63
CA THR A 52 20.22 -60.24 -19.07
C THR A 52 19.23 -59.63 -20.11
N GLN A 53 19.57 -59.15 -21.33
CA GLN A 53 20.79 -59.00 -22.16
C GLN A 53 20.47 -57.93 -23.26
N GLN A 54 21.34 -57.42 -24.16
CA GLN A 54 22.76 -57.63 -24.47
C GLN A 54 23.44 -56.25 -24.81
N ALA A 55 24.52 -56.25 -25.60
CA ALA A 55 25.44 -55.14 -25.81
C ALA A 55 25.43 -54.51 -27.23
N ALA A 56 25.93 -53.28 -27.35
CA ALA A 56 26.70 -52.84 -28.51
C ALA A 56 27.76 -51.80 -28.07
N ARG A 57 29.05 -52.08 -28.32
CA ARG A 57 30.18 -51.18 -27.99
C ARG A 57 30.49 -50.23 -29.15
N LYS A 58 30.80 -48.97 -28.83
CA LYS A 58 31.74 -48.14 -29.62
C LYS A 58 32.77 -47.51 -28.68
N THR A 59 34.04 -47.62 -29.06
CA THR A 59 35.18 -47.13 -28.28
C THR A 59 35.45 -45.67 -28.61
N ILE A 60 35.61 -44.82 -27.60
CA ILE A 60 36.27 -43.51 -27.73
C ILE A 60 37.39 -43.46 -26.69
N VAL A 61 38.55 -42.94 -27.10
CA VAL A 61 39.79 -42.88 -26.31
C VAL A 61 39.65 -41.87 -25.18
N SER A 62 39.97 -42.27 -23.95
CA SER A 62 40.10 -41.36 -22.80
C SER A 62 41.53 -40.82 -22.74
N CYS A 63 41.68 -39.51 -22.85
CA CYS A 63 42.91 -38.83 -22.44
C CYS A 63 42.94 -38.74 -20.90
N ALA A 64 44.09 -39.09 -20.30
CA ALA A 64 44.26 -39.05 -18.85
C ALA A 64 44.19 -37.61 -18.32
N ALA A 65 43.41 -37.40 -17.25
CA ALA A 65 43.36 -36.11 -16.57
C ALA A 65 44.69 -35.82 -15.84
N PRO A 66 45.21 -34.58 -15.88
CA PRO A 66 46.39 -34.20 -15.12
C PRO A 66 46.10 -34.23 -13.61
N ARG A 67 47.08 -34.64 -12.81
CA ARG A 67 46.99 -34.61 -11.34
C ARG A 67 46.81 -33.15 -10.87
N PRO A 68 45.95 -32.87 -9.86
CA PRO A 68 45.79 -31.52 -9.34
C PRO A 68 47.10 -31.01 -8.72
N ASN A 69 47.46 -29.77 -9.05
CA ASN A 69 48.62 -29.10 -8.46
C ASN A 69 48.41 -28.93 -6.95
N ALA A 70 49.44 -29.23 -6.15
CA ALA A 70 49.39 -29.12 -4.68
C ALA A 70 48.90 -27.75 -4.18
N ALA A 71 49.23 -26.67 -4.89
CA ALA A 71 48.74 -25.32 -4.59
C ALA A 71 47.19 -25.20 -4.58
N SER A 72 46.48 -25.94 -5.45
CA SER A 72 45.01 -25.95 -5.44
C SER A 72 44.43 -26.65 -4.21
N SER A 73 45.08 -27.72 -3.74
CA SER A 73 44.68 -28.42 -2.52
C SER A 73 44.87 -27.55 -1.26
N VAL A 74 45.92 -26.73 -1.21
CA VAL A 74 46.14 -25.80 -0.08
C VAL A 74 45.11 -24.68 -0.09
N ALA A 75 44.78 -24.09 -1.25
CA ALA A 75 43.72 -23.08 -1.35
C ALA A 75 42.34 -23.63 -0.96
N GLN A 76 42.01 -24.87 -1.36
CA GLN A 76 40.77 -25.54 -0.94
C GLN A 76 40.76 -25.95 0.54
N MET A 77 41.90 -26.37 1.11
CA MET A 77 42.02 -26.69 2.55
C MET A 77 41.98 -25.43 3.44
N VAL A 78 42.53 -24.30 2.99
CA VAL A 78 42.43 -23.02 3.72
C VAL A 78 40.99 -22.53 3.76
N HIS A 79 40.25 -22.66 2.66
CA HIS A 79 38.81 -22.33 2.62
C HIS A 79 37.92 -23.21 3.51
N GLN A 80 38.41 -24.35 4.02
CA GLN A 80 37.65 -25.23 4.92
C GLN A 80 37.85 -24.93 6.42
N ASN A 81 38.79 -24.04 6.79
CA ASN A 81 39.20 -23.85 8.18
C ASN A 81 38.72 -22.54 8.84
N SER A 82 38.14 -21.59 8.12
CA SER A 82 37.57 -20.38 8.70
C SER A 82 36.07 -20.56 8.97
N ARG A 83 35.64 -20.36 10.21
CA ARG A 83 34.22 -20.35 10.57
C ARG A 83 33.51 -19.17 9.87
N PRO A 84 32.23 -19.32 9.46
CA PRO A 84 31.46 -18.19 8.93
C PRO A 84 31.37 -17.05 9.95
N MET A 85 31.30 -15.82 9.45
CA MET A 85 31.09 -14.64 10.31
C MET A 85 29.68 -14.69 10.88
N LYS A 86 29.56 -14.51 12.20
CA LYS A 86 28.27 -14.57 12.88
C LYS A 86 27.65 -13.19 13.06
N VAL A 87 26.43 -13.01 12.58
CA VAL A 87 25.66 -11.77 12.62
C VAL A 87 24.35 -11.98 13.39
N ILE A 88 24.11 -11.16 14.40
CA ILE A 88 22.80 -11.07 15.06
C ILE A 88 22.04 -9.87 14.51
N VAL A 89 20.77 -10.07 14.16
CA VAL A 89 19.83 -9.02 13.75
C VAL A 89 18.76 -8.88 14.84
N ALA A 90 18.68 -7.71 15.46
CA ALA A 90 17.63 -7.38 16.42
C ALA A 90 16.44 -6.76 15.69
N GLY A 91 15.37 -7.53 15.46
CA GLY A 91 14.13 -7.14 14.79
C GLY A 91 13.89 -7.86 13.45
N ALA A 92 12.72 -8.48 13.30
CA ALA A 92 12.22 -9.10 12.07
C ALA A 92 11.28 -8.16 11.27
N GLY A 93 11.56 -6.86 11.31
CA GLY A 93 10.98 -5.91 10.36
C GLY A 93 11.47 -6.18 8.92
N ILE A 94 10.91 -5.46 7.94
CA ILE A 94 11.23 -5.64 6.51
C ILE A 94 12.75 -5.61 6.28
N GLY A 95 13.46 -4.58 6.76
CA GLY A 95 14.91 -4.46 6.59
C GLY A 95 15.71 -5.56 7.28
N GLY A 96 15.30 -5.98 8.48
CA GLY A 96 15.97 -7.06 9.22
C GLY A 96 15.83 -8.42 8.55
N LEU A 97 14.65 -8.73 8.01
CA LEU A 97 14.43 -9.96 7.24
C LEU A 97 15.15 -9.94 5.89
N VAL A 98 15.13 -8.82 5.16
CA VAL A 98 15.87 -8.67 3.89
C VAL A 98 17.38 -8.83 4.11
N LEU A 99 17.93 -8.24 5.18
CA LEU A 99 19.34 -8.42 5.53
C LEU A 99 19.64 -9.89 5.85
N ALA A 100 18.76 -10.57 6.59
CA ALA A 100 18.94 -11.97 6.92
C ALA A 100 18.95 -12.86 5.65
N VAL A 101 18.07 -12.62 4.68
CA VAL A 101 18.11 -13.31 3.36
C VAL A 101 19.43 -13.05 2.65
N ALA A 102 19.86 -11.77 2.55
CA ALA A 102 21.08 -11.39 1.85
C ALA A 102 22.34 -12.03 2.46
N LEU A 103 22.47 -12.00 3.78
CA LEU A 103 23.60 -12.58 4.51
C LEU A 103 23.62 -14.12 4.44
N LEU A 104 22.46 -14.79 4.59
CA LEU A 104 22.39 -16.25 4.49
C LEU A 104 22.81 -16.74 3.09
N LYS A 105 22.35 -16.08 2.02
CA LYS A 105 22.76 -16.40 0.63
C LYS A 105 24.27 -16.23 0.39
N GLN A 106 24.92 -15.36 1.17
CA GLN A 106 26.36 -15.11 1.10
C GLN A 106 27.17 -16.00 2.07
N GLY A 107 26.55 -16.94 2.78
CA GLY A 107 27.21 -17.91 3.64
C GLY A 107 27.55 -17.43 5.06
N PHE A 108 26.93 -16.34 5.53
CA PHE A 108 27.08 -15.87 6.91
C PHE A 108 26.24 -16.72 7.89
N GLU A 109 26.68 -16.84 9.14
CA GLU A 109 25.85 -17.40 10.21
C GLU A 109 24.94 -16.29 10.75
N VAL A 110 23.62 -16.42 10.60
CA VAL A 110 22.65 -15.37 10.97
C VAL A 110 21.71 -15.86 12.07
N GLN A 111 21.39 -14.98 13.02
CA GLN A 111 20.26 -15.16 13.95
C GLN A 111 19.42 -13.89 14.01
N VAL A 112 18.10 -14.02 13.90
CA VAL A 112 17.14 -12.90 13.95
C VAL A 112 16.31 -13.02 15.22
N PHE A 113 16.40 -12.03 16.11
CA PHE A 113 15.59 -11.97 17.32
C PHE A 113 14.44 -11.00 17.13
N GLU A 114 13.20 -11.47 17.27
CA GLU A 114 12.00 -10.63 17.24
C GLU A 114 11.21 -10.80 18.52
N ARG A 115 10.73 -9.67 19.07
CA ARG A 115 9.84 -9.66 20.24
C ARG A 115 8.48 -10.24 19.91
N ASP A 116 7.93 -9.91 18.73
CA ASP A 116 6.55 -10.25 18.36
C ASP A 116 6.35 -10.51 16.86
N LEU A 117 6.27 -11.79 16.48
CA LEU A 117 5.91 -12.27 15.14
C LEU A 117 4.39 -12.36 14.87
N THR A 118 3.50 -12.05 15.81
CA THR A 118 2.04 -12.04 15.53
C THR A 118 1.72 -11.09 14.37
N ALA A 119 2.48 -9.99 14.28
CA ALA A 119 2.46 -9.04 13.16
C ALA A 119 2.77 -9.65 11.79
N ILE A 120 3.52 -10.75 11.73
CA ILE A 120 3.92 -11.45 10.51
C ILE A 120 2.99 -12.66 10.26
N ARG A 121 2.47 -13.28 11.31
CA ARG A 121 1.60 -14.47 11.24
C ARG A 121 0.13 -14.19 10.89
N GLY A 122 -0.20 -12.95 10.50
CA GLY A 122 -1.54 -12.54 10.07
C GLY A 122 -2.46 -12.05 11.21
N GLU A 123 -2.03 -12.19 12.46
CA GLU A 123 -2.72 -11.64 13.63
C GLU A 123 -2.58 -10.10 13.68
N GLY A 124 -1.47 -9.55 13.16
CA GLY A 124 -1.32 -8.11 12.93
C GLY A 124 -2.03 -7.57 11.69
N LYS A 125 -3.32 -7.92 11.49
CA LYS A 125 -4.21 -7.30 10.47
C LYS A 125 -4.12 -5.78 10.44
N TYR A 126 -3.82 -5.17 11.59
CA TYR A 126 -3.79 -3.74 11.86
C TYR A 126 -2.59 -2.96 11.28
N ARG A 127 -1.83 -3.53 10.35
CA ARG A 127 -0.71 -2.85 9.69
C ARG A 127 -0.92 -2.89 8.18
N GLY A 128 -1.58 -1.86 7.68
CA GLY A 128 -1.99 -1.78 6.28
C GLY A 128 -0.84 -1.91 5.26
N PRO A 129 -1.17 -2.18 3.99
CA PRO A 129 -0.24 -2.31 2.86
C PRO A 129 0.88 -1.25 2.78
N ILE A 130 1.94 -1.64 2.07
CA ILE A 130 3.13 -0.83 1.84
C ILE A 130 3.42 -0.76 0.34
N GLN A 131 3.79 0.43 -0.12
CA GLN A 131 4.33 0.63 -1.45
C GLN A 131 5.82 0.23 -1.47
N VAL A 132 6.18 -0.69 -2.38
CA VAL A 132 7.57 -1.07 -2.65
C VAL A 132 7.92 -0.48 -4.01
N GLN A 133 8.73 0.58 -4.00
CA GLN A 133 9.09 1.34 -5.19
C GLN A 133 10.26 0.70 -5.94
N SER A 134 10.46 1.11 -7.19
CA SER A 134 11.40 0.51 -8.14
C SER A 134 12.83 0.34 -7.62
N ASN A 135 13.32 1.32 -6.85
CA ASN A 135 14.63 1.26 -6.18
C ASN A 135 14.74 0.08 -5.20
N ALA A 136 13.71 -0.17 -4.40
CA ALA A 136 13.69 -1.27 -3.44
C ALA A 136 13.40 -2.62 -4.10
N LEU A 137 12.57 -2.66 -5.14
CA LEU A 137 12.34 -3.87 -5.94
C LEU A 137 13.63 -4.32 -6.65
N ALA A 138 14.41 -3.38 -7.22
CA ALA A 138 15.70 -3.69 -7.84
C ALA A 138 16.75 -4.17 -6.83
N ALA A 139 16.81 -3.57 -5.63
CA ALA A 139 17.67 -4.05 -4.55
C ALA A 139 17.25 -5.47 -4.08
N LEU A 140 15.94 -5.73 -3.98
CA LEU A 140 15.42 -7.06 -3.63
C LEU A 140 15.72 -8.11 -4.71
N GLU A 141 15.59 -7.77 -5.99
CA GLU A 141 15.94 -8.64 -7.13
C GLU A 141 17.44 -8.97 -7.14
N ALA A 142 18.31 -8.01 -6.80
CA ALA A 142 19.74 -8.24 -6.69
C ALA A 142 20.14 -9.08 -5.47
N ILE A 143 19.36 -9.05 -4.38
CA ILE A 143 19.52 -9.95 -3.23
C ILE A 143 19.03 -11.36 -3.59
N ASP A 144 17.79 -11.47 -4.08
CA ASP A 144 17.10 -12.72 -4.33
C ASP A 144 16.00 -12.58 -5.40
N PRO A 145 16.24 -13.08 -6.63
CA PRO A 145 15.26 -13.05 -7.70
C PRO A 145 13.97 -13.84 -7.44
N GLU A 146 14.01 -14.92 -6.64
CA GLU A 146 12.81 -15.73 -6.32
C GLU A 146 11.88 -14.95 -5.38
N VAL A 147 12.46 -14.33 -4.35
CA VAL A 147 11.75 -13.45 -3.41
C VAL A 147 11.20 -12.22 -4.13
N ALA A 148 11.98 -11.60 -5.01
CA ALA A 148 11.52 -10.47 -5.82
C ALA A 148 10.37 -10.88 -6.75
N ALA A 149 10.46 -12.02 -7.44
CA ALA A 149 9.38 -12.53 -8.28
C ALA A 149 8.10 -12.85 -7.47
N GLU A 150 8.23 -13.39 -6.25
CA GLU A 150 7.10 -13.61 -5.35
C GLU A 150 6.47 -12.26 -4.93
N VAL A 151 7.26 -11.26 -4.53
CA VAL A 151 6.75 -9.91 -4.20
C VAL A 151 6.10 -9.20 -5.40
N LEU A 152 6.63 -9.36 -6.61
CA LEU A 152 6.06 -8.80 -7.84
C LEU A 152 4.74 -9.47 -8.26
N ARG A 153 4.53 -10.73 -7.86
CA ARG A 153 3.30 -11.51 -8.09
C ARG A 153 2.22 -11.21 -7.05
N GLU A 154 2.59 -11.15 -5.77
CA GLU A 154 1.65 -10.87 -4.67
C GLU A 154 1.30 -9.36 -4.55
N GLY A 155 2.12 -8.47 -5.12
CA GLY A 155 1.91 -7.03 -5.09
C GLY A 155 1.06 -6.51 -6.26
N CYS A 156 0.07 -5.67 -5.97
CA CYS A 156 -0.68 -4.94 -6.99
C CYS A 156 0.23 -3.94 -7.70
N ILE A 157 0.22 -3.91 -9.04
CA ILE A 157 0.95 -2.92 -9.82
C ILE A 157 0.22 -1.59 -9.78
N THR A 158 0.89 -0.53 -9.31
CA THR A 158 0.32 0.84 -9.32
C THR A 158 1.21 1.82 -10.06
N GLY A 159 2.47 1.45 -10.29
CA GLY A 159 3.43 2.29 -10.99
C GLY A 159 3.20 2.41 -12.50
N ASP A 160 2.34 1.57 -13.08
CA ASP A 160 1.94 1.53 -14.50
C ASP A 160 0.77 2.49 -14.84
N ARG A 161 0.25 3.16 -13.82
CA ARG A 161 -0.92 4.03 -13.88
C ARG A 161 -0.58 5.46 -13.48
N VAL A 162 -1.49 6.39 -13.75
CA VAL A 162 -1.39 7.78 -13.31
C VAL A 162 -1.40 7.82 -11.79
N ASN A 163 -0.40 8.47 -11.21
CA ASN A 163 -0.29 8.71 -9.78
C ASN A 163 -0.26 10.22 -9.55
N GLY A 164 -0.51 10.75 -8.35
CA GLY A 164 -0.37 12.20 -8.15
C GLY A 164 -0.99 12.81 -6.90
N LEU A 165 -1.08 14.14 -6.93
CA LEU A 165 -1.71 14.98 -5.92
C LEU A 165 -3.01 15.58 -6.46
N CYS A 166 -4.06 15.56 -5.66
CA CYS A 166 -5.38 16.15 -5.93
C CYS A 166 -5.70 17.23 -4.90
N ASP A 167 -6.59 18.16 -5.23
CA ASP A 167 -7.27 18.99 -4.23
C ASP A 167 -8.24 18.12 -3.41
N GLY A 168 -8.27 18.28 -2.08
CA GLY A 168 -9.15 17.50 -1.22
C GLY A 168 -10.64 17.80 -1.37
N LEU A 169 -10.99 19.07 -1.60
CA LEU A 169 -12.38 19.53 -1.69
C LEU A 169 -12.94 19.27 -3.09
N THR A 170 -12.21 19.64 -4.15
CA THR A 170 -12.70 19.53 -5.54
C THR A 170 -12.37 18.18 -6.19
N GLY A 171 -11.33 17.48 -5.73
CA GLY A 171 -10.82 16.26 -6.38
C GLY A 171 -9.98 16.52 -7.63
N GLU A 172 -9.88 17.77 -8.10
CA GLU A 172 -9.10 18.17 -9.28
C GLU A 172 -7.63 17.79 -9.14
N TRP A 173 -6.97 17.44 -10.25
CA TRP A 173 -5.54 17.14 -10.24
C TRP A 173 -4.70 18.39 -10.02
N TYR A 174 -4.03 18.44 -8.88
CA TYR A 174 -3.02 19.45 -8.59
C TYR A 174 -1.77 19.20 -9.43
N VAL A 175 -1.23 17.97 -9.40
CA VAL A 175 -0.12 17.52 -10.26
C VAL A 175 -0.18 16.00 -10.40
N LYS A 176 0.09 15.50 -11.61
CA LYS A 176 0.22 14.06 -11.90
C LYS A 176 1.70 13.69 -11.96
N PHE A 177 1.99 12.44 -11.59
CA PHE A 177 3.30 11.85 -11.47
C PHE A 177 3.41 10.63 -12.38
N ASP A 178 4.40 10.67 -13.26
CA ASP A 178 4.83 9.52 -14.01
C ASP A 178 5.81 8.72 -13.16
N THR A 179 5.38 7.54 -12.74
CA THR A 179 6.21 6.55 -12.03
C THR A 179 6.59 5.36 -12.91
N PHE A 180 6.08 5.32 -14.15
CA PHE A 180 6.26 4.22 -15.08
C PHE A 180 7.55 4.41 -15.86
N HIS A 181 7.66 5.49 -16.64
CA HIS A 181 8.80 5.71 -17.52
C HIS A 181 10.13 5.86 -16.76
N PRO A 182 10.23 6.51 -15.58
CA PRO A 182 11.47 6.52 -14.81
C PRO A 182 11.98 5.13 -14.41
N ALA A 183 11.08 4.18 -14.16
CA ALA A 183 11.43 2.80 -13.87
C ALA A 183 11.84 2.05 -15.16
N VAL A 184 11.00 2.11 -16.20
CA VAL A 184 11.21 1.39 -17.46
C VAL A 184 12.45 1.85 -18.21
N ASN A 185 12.71 3.16 -18.27
CA ASN A 185 13.89 3.74 -18.93
C ASN A 185 15.20 3.32 -18.26
N LYS A 186 15.15 2.91 -16.98
CA LYS A 186 16.28 2.38 -16.20
C LYS A 186 16.26 0.84 -16.11
N GLY A 187 15.31 0.18 -16.77
CA GLY A 187 15.12 -1.28 -16.71
C GLY A 187 14.80 -1.81 -15.31
N LEU A 188 14.10 -1.01 -14.49
CA LEU A 188 13.74 -1.34 -13.11
C LEU A 188 12.32 -1.91 -13.01
N PRO A 189 12.01 -2.73 -11.99
CA PRO A 189 10.66 -3.24 -11.80
C PRO A 189 9.69 -2.10 -11.46
N VAL A 190 8.48 -2.13 -12.02
CA VAL A 190 7.47 -1.08 -11.80
C VAL A 190 6.86 -1.17 -10.40
N THR A 191 6.73 -0.01 -9.74
CA THR A 191 6.27 0.13 -8.34
C THR A 191 5.03 -0.72 -8.03
N ARG A 192 5.10 -1.46 -6.92
CA ARG A 192 4.03 -2.32 -6.40
C ARG A 192 3.49 -1.82 -5.06
N VAL A 193 2.25 -2.18 -4.75
CA VAL A 193 1.65 -2.05 -3.42
C VAL A 193 1.25 -3.44 -2.94
N ILE A 194 1.75 -3.83 -1.77
CA ILE A 194 1.60 -5.18 -1.24
C ILE A 194 1.16 -5.13 0.22
N SER A 195 0.35 -6.10 0.64
CA SER A 195 0.08 -6.34 2.07
C SER A 195 1.41 -6.47 2.82
N ARG A 196 1.59 -5.65 3.87
CA ARG A 196 2.81 -5.67 4.69
C ARG A 196 3.03 -7.04 5.33
N VAL A 197 1.94 -7.68 5.77
CA VAL A 197 1.96 -9.04 6.30
C VAL A 197 2.46 -10.00 5.24
N THR A 198 1.91 -9.97 4.02
CA THR A 198 2.34 -10.85 2.92
C THR A 198 3.82 -10.65 2.58
N LEU A 199 4.29 -9.40 2.46
CA LEU A 199 5.71 -9.10 2.24
C LEU A 199 6.60 -9.69 3.35
N GLN A 200 6.25 -9.49 4.62
CA GLN A 200 7.02 -10.04 5.74
C GLN A 200 6.97 -11.59 5.78
N GLN A 201 5.88 -12.22 5.36
CA GLN A 201 5.77 -13.68 5.26
C GLN A 201 6.64 -14.25 4.13
N VAL A 202 6.64 -13.62 2.94
CA VAL A 202 7.53 -14.01 1.83
C VAL A 202 8.99 -13.96 2.30
N LEU A 203 9.38 -12.87 2.95
CA LEU A 203 10.73 -12.69 3.49
C LEU A 203 11.08 -13.69 4.60
N ALA A 204 10.17 -13.93 5.55
CA ALA A 204 10.38 -14.91 6.62
C ALA A 204 10.54 -16.33 6.09
N ARG A 205 9.70 -16.75 5.12
CA ARG A 205 9.85 -18.03 4.42
C ARG A 205 11.18 -18.16 3.71
N ALA A 206 11.72 -17.07 3.15
CA ALA A 206 13.03 -17.08 2.50
C ALA A 206 14.18 -17.23 3.51
N VAL A 207 14.12 -16.55 4.67
CA VAL A 207 15.08 -16.74 5.77
C VAL A 207 15.06 -18.20 6.25
N GLU A 208 13.87 -18.76 6.48
CA GLU A 208 13.70 -20.18 6.88
C GLU A 208 14.18 -21.16 5.79
N ARG A 209 14.00 -20.84 4.51
CA ARG A 209 14.49 -21.63 3.37
C ARG A 209 16.02 -21.72 3.33
N TYR A 210 16.73 -20.62 3.64
CA TYR A 210 18.19 -20.57 3.54
C TYR A 210 18.93 -20.99 4.81
N GLY A 211 18.41 -20.68 6.00
CA GLY A 211 19.09 -21.00 7.26
C GLY A 211 18.35 -21.99 8.18
N GLY A 212 17.13 -22.40 7.82
CA GLY A 212 16.31 -23.32 8.61
C GLY A 212 15.35 -22.64 9.60
N PRO A 213 14.47 -23.43 10.25
CA PRO A 213 13.33 -22.91 11.01
C PRO A 213 13.69 -22.24 12.35
N SER A 214 14.93 -22.34 12.82
CA SER A 214 15.39 -21.79 14.10
C SER A 214 16.09 -20.43 13.99
N ILE A 215 16.22 -19.88 12.78
CA ILE A 215 16.92 -18.61 12.54
C ILE A 215 16.15 -17.41 13.08
N ILE A 216 14.82 -17.41 12.92
CA ILE A 216 13.94 -16.37 13.45
C ILE A 216 13.40 -16.83 14.81
N GLN A 217 13.88 -16.22 15.89
CA GLN A 217 13.40 -16.50 17.24
C GLN A 217 12.39 -15.45 17.70
N ASN A 218 11.14 -15.89 17.87
CA ASN A 218 10.04 -15.10 18.40
C ASN A 218 10.11 -14.95 19.93
N GLY A 219 9.45 -13.92 20.50
CA GLY A 219 9.45 -13.67 21.94
C GLY A 219 10.81 -13.20 22.48
N CYS A 220 11.77 -12.91 21.60
CA CYS A 220 13.14 -12.57 21.94
C CYS A 220 13.37 -11.08 21.74
N CYS A 221 13.07 -10.27 22.76
CA CYS A 221 13.40 -8.85 22.73
C CYS A 221 14.85 -8.62 23.15
N VAL A 222 15.69 -8.15 22.22
CA VAL A 222 17.05 -7.68 22.56
C VAL A 222 16.95 -6.39 23.37
N THR A 223 17.63 -6.32 24.52
CA THR A 223 17.58 -5.16 25.44
C THR A 223 18.85 -4.33 25.45
N SER A 224 20.01 -4.95 25.32
CA SER A 224 21.32 -4.30 25.38
C SER A 224 22.40 -5.15 24.71
N PHE A 225 23.58 -4.56 24.53
CA PHE A 225 24.76 -5.24 24.01
C PHE A 225 26.04 -4.83 24.76
N GLU A 226 27.09 -5.63 24.65
CA GLU A 226 28.42 -5.30 25.19
C GLU A 226 29.51 -5.79 24.23
N GLU A 227 30.54 -4.98 23.96
CA GLU A 227 31.73 -5.48 23.27
C GLU A 227 32.70 -6.08 24.29
N ARG A 228 32.98 -7.38 24.15
CA ARG A 228 33.92 -8.14 25.01
C ARG A 228 35.07 -8.69 24.16
N VAL A 229 36.28 -8.73 24.72
CA VAL A 229 37.43 -9.39 24.07
C VAL A 229 37.32 -10.91 24.29
N LYS A 230 37.47 -11.69 23.21
CA LYS A 230 37.48 -13.16 23.27
C LYS A 230 38.73 -13.66 23.99
N ALA A 231 38.62 -14.78 24.70
CA ALA A 231 39.77 -15.43 25.33
C ALA A 231 40.87 -15.84 24.31
N SER A 232 40.50 -16.06 23.05
CA SER A 232 41.39 -16.32 21.92
C SER A 232 42.04 -15.07 21.29
N GLY A 233 41.74 -13.87 21.80
CA GLY A 233 42.01 -12.60 21.13
C GLY A 233 40.92 -12.20 20.12
N GLY A 234 40.88 -10.90 19.81
CA GLY A 234 39.84 -10.27 18.99
C GLY A 234 38.57 -9.91 19.77
N THR A 235 37.76 -8.99 19.25
CA THR A 235 36.53 -8.52 19.90
C THR A 235 35.29 -9.29 19.39
N GLN A 236 34.28 -9.43 20.23
CA GLN A 236 32.91 -9.86 19.89
C GLN A 236 31.89 -8.90 20.50
N VAL A 237 30.67 -8.93 19.97
CA VAL A 237 29.50 -8.37 20.64
C VAL A 237 28.76 -9.48 21.38
N VAL A 238 28.39 -9.21 22.63
CA VAL A 238 27.44 -9.97 23.43
C VAL A 238 26.10 -9.24 23.39
N VAL A 239 25.02 -9.98 23.21
CA VAL A 239 23.67 -9.48 23.00
C VAL A 239 22.79 -10.06 24.09
N ASN A 240 22.13 -9.18 24.86
CA ASN A 240 21.34 -9.58 26.02
C ASN A 240 19.85 -9.50 25.65
N LEU A 241 19.10 -10.55 25.97
CA LEU A 241 17.65 -10.59 25.83
C LEU A 241 16.94 -10.15 27.11
N GLU A 242 15.67 -9.75 26.97
CA GLU A 242 14.78 -9.34 28.06
C GLU A 242 14.51 -10.46 29.10
N ASP A 243 14.70 -11.72 28.73
CA ASP A 243 14.62 -12.88 29.62
C ASP A 243 15.96 -13.27 30.30
N GLY A 244 17.01 -12.47 30.08
CA GLY A 244 18.34 -12.68 30.67
C GLY A 244 19.26 -13.62 29.90
N ARG A 245 18.86 -14.18 28.76
CA ARG A 245 19.77 -14.96 27.89
C ARG A 245 20.80 -14.05 27.22
N GLU A 246 22.07 -14.47 27.23
CA GLU A 246 23.16 -13.85 26.45
C GLU A 246 23.46 -14.65 25.16
N PHE A 247 23.71 -13.95 24.06
CA PHE A 247 24.18 -14.52 22.79
C PHE A 247 25.41 -13.78 22.27
N THR A 248 26.38 -14.49 21.71
CA THR A 248 27.60 -13.88 21.14
C THR A 248 27.57 -13.86 19.61
N ALA A 249 28.15 -12.81 19.02
CA ALA A 249 28.32 -12.65 17.57
C ALA A 249 29.56 -11.81 17.22
N ASP A 250 29.93 -11.81 15.94
CA ASP A 250 30.99 -10.94 15.40
C ASP A 250 30.44 -9.55 15.00
N VAL A 251 29.13 -9.47 14.72
CA VAL A 251 28.38 -8.26 14.34
C VAL A 251 26.98 -8.26 14.98
N LEU A 252 26.49 -7.11 15.43
CA LEU A 252 25.09 -6.87 15.82
C LEU A 252 24.48 -5.77 14.96
N ILE A 253 23.32 -6.04 14.37
CA ILE A 253 22.55 -5.06 13.62
C ILE A 253 21.23 -4.76 14.34
N GLY A 254 21.05 -3.51 14.75
CA GLY A 254 19.79 -3.01 15.29
C GLY A 254 18.81 -2.66 14.18
N ALA A 255 17.83 -3.52 13.94
CA ALA A 255 16.71 -3.32 13.01
C ALA A 255 15.36 -3.19 13.77
N ASP A 256 15.42 -2.78 15.04
CA ASP A 256 14.35 -2.77 16.05
C ASP A 256 13.47 -1.50 16.03
N GLY A 257 13.47 -0.79 14.90
CA GLY A 257 12.52 0.27 14.56
C GLY A 257 12.73 1.61 15.28
N ILE A 258 11.77 2.53 15.12
CA ILE A 258 11.81 3.88 15.71
C ILE A 258 11.98 3.91 17.24
N TRP A 259 11.59 2.84 17.93
CA TRP A 259 11.71 2.71 19.40
C TRP A 259 12.99 1.98 19.85
N SER A 260 13.95 1.81 18.94
CA SER A 260 15.16 0.99 19.10
C SER A 260 15.87 1.14 20.44
N LYS A 261 16.07 -0.01 21.12
CA LYS A 261 16.89 -0.15 22.32
C LYS A 261 18.38 -0.11 21.93
N ILE A 262 18.75 -0.71 20.80
CA ILE A 262 20.14 -0.72 20.28
C ILE A 262 20.63 0.71 20.00
N ARG A 263 19.84 1.51 19.28
CA ARG A 263 20.10 2.92 18.99
C ARG A 263 20.33 3.72 20.27
N ARG A 264 19.48 3.53 21.28
CA ARG A 264 19.57 4.24 22.56
C ARG A 264 20.90 3.98 23.27
N GLN A 265 21.40 2.74 23.21
CA GLN A 265 22.69 2.40 23.79
C GLN A 265 23.87 2.89 22.92
N LEU A 266 23.74 2.83 21.59
CA LEU A 266 24.82 3.19 20.66
C LEU A 266 25.16 4.68 20.67
N ILE A 267 24.13 5.54 20.67
CA ILE A 267 24.26 7.01 20.52
C ILE A 267 23.59 7.83 21.64
N GLY A 268 23.07 7.17 22.68
CA GLY A 268 22.37 7.82 23.79
C GLY A 268 20.87 8.00 23.55
N GLU A 269 20.18 8.44 24.60
CA GLU A 269 18.73 8.68 24.55
C GLU A 269 18.41 9.98 23.81
N THR A 270 17.64 9.87 22.72
CA THR A 270 17.00 11.00 22.07
C THR A 270 15.50 10.72 21.94
N LYS A 271 14.67 11.74 22.10
CA LYS A 271 13.22 11.60 21.94
C LYS A 271 12.85 11.30 20.48
N ALA A 272 11.72 10.63 20.27
CA ALA A 272 11.05 10.63 18.98
C ALA A 272 10.22 11.92 18.88
N ASN A 273 10.18 12.53 17.70
CA ASN A 273 9.44 13.76 17.48
C ASN A 273 8.05 13.39 16.96
N TYR A 274 7.01 13.95 17.58
CA TYR A 274 5.68 13.91 17.00
C TYR A 274 5.67 14.82 15.76
N SER A 275 5.22 14.31 14.61
CA SER A 275 5.23 15.05 13.34
C SER A 275 4.21 16.19 13.26
N GLY A 276 3.29 16.26 14.23
CA GLY A 276 2.12 17.14 14.21
C GLY A 276 0.85 16.47 13.68
N TYR A 277 0.89 15.19 13.27
CA TYR A 277 -0.24 14.50 12.66
C TYR A 277 -0.62 13.20 13.37
N THR A 278 -1.92 13.06 13.63
CA THR A 278 -2.56 11.77 13.79
C THR A 278 -2.94 11.24 12.40
N CYS A 279 -2.79 9.94 12.22
CA CYS A 279 -3.10 9.22 11.01
C CYS A 279 -4.18 8.17 11.31
N TYR A 280 -5.28 8.26 10.58
CA TYR A 280 -6.33 7.25 10.50
C TYR A 280 -6.04 6.36 9.29
N THR A 281 -6.22 5.05 9.41
CA THR A 281 -5.96 4.11 8.30
C THR A 281 -7.10 3.14 8.14
N GLY A 282 -7.41 2.77 6.90
CA GLY A 282 -8.38 1.73 6.60
C GLY A 282 -8.08 1.00 5.28
N ILE A 283 -8.78 -0.11 5.08
CA ILE A 283 -8.86 -0.83 3.81
C ILE A 283 -10.36 -0.92 3.48
N SER A 284 -10.72 -0.41 2.32
CA SER A 284 -12.10 -0.29 1.86
C SER A 284 -12.38 -1.32 0.76
N ASP A 285 -13.53 -2.00 0.86
CA ASP A 285 -14.03 -2.92 -0.18
C ASP A 285 -14.80 -2.12 -1.24
N PHE A 286 -14.07 -1.18 -1.85
CA PHE A 286 -14.55 -0.21 -2.82
C PHE A 286 -13.49 0.03 -3.88
N THR A 287 -13.91 0.11 -5.14
CA THR A 287 -13.02 0.34 -6.29
C THR A 287 -13.45 1.62 -7.03
N PRO A 288 -12.59 2.67 -7.08
CA PRO A 288 -12.85 3.88 -7.85
C PRO A 288 -13.10 3.60 -9.33
N ALA A 289 -13.98 4.40 -9.94
CA ALA A 289 -14.36 4.31 -11.34
C ALA A 289 -13.17 4.33 -12.34
N ASP A 290 -12.09 5.00 -11.97
CA ASP A 290 -10.89 5.22 -12.78
C ASP A 290 -9.67 4.40 -12.32
N ILE A 291 -9.88 3.36 -11.50
CA ILE A 291 -8.80 2.51 -10.96
C ILE A 291 -7.85 1.99 -12.05
N ASP A 292 -8.39 1.63 -13.21
CA ASP A 292 -7.65 1.10 -14.37
C ASP A 292 -6.64 2.10 -14.97
N ILE A 293 -6.82 3.39 -14.69
CA ILE A 293 -5.99 4.49 -15.18
C ILE A 293 -5.21 5.14 -14.04
N VAL A 294 -5.72 5.08 -12.80
CA VAL A 294 -5.20 5.80 -11.63
C VAL A 294 -4.84 4.83 -10.51
N GLY A 295 -3.55 4.74 -10.16
CA GLY A 295 -3.05 3.80 -9.14
C GLY A 295 -3.02 4.37 -7.72
N TYR A 296 -2.75 5.68 -7.59
CA TYR A 296 -2.44 6.33 -6.31
C TYR A 296 -2.77 7.84 -6.33
N ARG A 297 -3.39 8.33 -5.25
CA ARG A 297 -3.72 9.75 -5.05
C ARG A 297 -3.34 10.24 -3.66
N VAL A 298 -2.90 11.49 -3.56
CA VAL A 298 -2.84 12.26 -2.31
C VAL A 298 -3.70 13.51 -2.44
N PHE A 299 -4.81 13.53 -1.74
CA PHE A 299 -5.72 14.66 -1.61
C PHE A 299 -5.18 15.65 -0.57
N LEU A 300 -4.99 16.91 -0.97
CA LEU A 300 -4.34 17.95 -0.18
C LEU A 300 -5.35 18.87 0.52
N GLY A 301 -4.97 19.39 1.69
CA GLY A 301 -5.81 20.31 2.46
C GLY A 301 -5.06 21.01 3.59
N ASN A 302 -5.66 22.08 4.11
CA ASN A 302 -5.05 22.90 5.15
C ASN A 302 -5.12 22.18 6.50
N GLY A 303 -3.96 21.80 7.04
CA GLY A 303 -3.84 21.02 8.28
C GLY A 303 -4.17 19.54 8.15
N GLN A 304 -4.51 19.03 6.97
CA GLN A 304 -4.92 17.63 6.79
C GLN A 304 -4.77 17.17 5.34
N TYR A 305 -4.46 15.90 5.14
CA TYR A 305 -4.33 15.31 3.79
C TYR A 305 -4.72 13.84 3.82
N PHE A 306 -5.16 13.31 2.68
CA PHE A 306 -5.70 11.95 2.58
C PHE A 306 -5.02 11.21 1.43
N VAL A 307 -4.49 10.02 1.68
CA VAL A 307 -3.83 9.18 0.69
C VAL A 307 -4.74 8.00 0.35
N SER A 308 -4.88 7.64 -0.92
CA SER A 308 -5.57 6.43 -1.37
C SER A 308 -4.75 5.66 -2.41
N SER A 309 -4.71 4.34 -2.30
CA SER A 309 -3.95 3.45 -3.18
C SER A 309 -4.71 2.18 -3.51
N ASP A 310 -4.60 1.74 -4.75
CA ASP A 310 -4.96 0.37 -5.14
C ASP A 310 -4.10 -0.63 -4.34
N VAL A 311 -4.71 -1.73 -3.89
CA VAL A 311 -4.03 -2.88 -3.28
C VAL A 311 -4.40 -4.22 -3.93
N GLY A 312 -5.17 -4.17 -5.02
CA GLY A 312 -5.67 -5.32 -5.78
C GLY A 312 -6.96 -5.91 -5.21
N ASN A 313 -7.54 -6.86 -5.96
CA ASN A 313 -8.69 -7.66 -5.55
C ASN A 313 -9.92 -6.84 -5.11
N GLY A 314 -10.16 -5.70 -5.77
CA GLY A 314 -11.30 -4.82 -5.51
C GLY A 314 -11.20 -3.97 -4.24
N LYS A 315 -10.00 -3.91 -3.61
CA LYS A 315 -9.76 -3.22 -2.35
C LYS A 315 -8.88 -1.99 -2.53
N MET A 316 -9.16 -0.95 -1.74
CA MET A 316 -8.38 0.29 -1.67
C MET A 316 -7.86 0.51 -0.26
N GLN A 317 -6.56 0.73 -0.11
CA GLN A 317 -6.02 1.27 1.14
C GLN A 317 -6.17 2.79 1.16
N TRP A 318 -6.41 3.35 2.36
CA TRP A 318 -6.26 4.78 2.58
C TRP A 318 -5.61 5.16 3.92
N TYR A 319 -5.10 6.39 3.96
CA TYR A 319 -4.52 7.04 5.14
C TYR A 319 -5.03 8.49 5.24
N GLY A 320 -5.83 8.81 6.24
CA GLY A 320 -6.27 10.19 6.55
C GLY A 320 -5.37 10.81 7.62
N PHE A 321 -4.61 11.84 7.29
CA PHE A 321 -3.75 12.56 8.22
C PHE A 321 -4.42 13.86 8.65
N HIS A 322 -4.52 14.10 9.95
CA HIS A 322 -5.13 15.29 10.53
C HIS A 322 -4.23 15.90 11.61
N LYS A 323 -4.11 17.24 11.61
CA LYS A 323 -3.27 17.98 12.54
C LYS A 323 -3.97 18.17 13.88
N GLU A 324 -3.73 17.24 14.80
CA GLU A 324 -4.21 17.28 16.18
C GLU A 324 -3.07 17.05 17.19
N SER A 325 -3.36 17.16 18.49
CA SER A 325 -2.37 16.83 19.53
C SER A 325 -2.19 15.30 19.68
N PRO A 326 -0.99 14.83 20.05
CA PRO A 326 -0.73 13.40 20.23
C PRO A 326 -1.38 12.88 21.52
N GLY A 327 -1.56 11.56 21.60
CA GLY A 327 -2.12 10.86 22.76
C GLY A 327 -3.64 10.78 22.76
N GLY A 328 -4.33 11.22 21.71
CA GLY A 328 -5.78 11.10 21.58
C GLY A 328 -6.26 9.67 21.41
N THR A 329 -7.49 9.41 21.86
CA THR A 329 -8.19 8.12 21.72
C THR A 329 -9.63 8.36 21.28
N ASP A 330 -10.08 7.67 20.24
CA ASP A 330 -11.49 7.66 19.86
C ASP A 330 -12.23 6.54 20.58
N GLN A 331 -13.50 6.81 20.91
CA GLN A 331 -14.40 5.77 21.39
C GLN A 331 -14.60 4.71 20.29
N GLU A 332 -14.75 3.45 20.70
CA GLU A 332 -15.10 2.37 19.78
C GLU A 332 -16.49 2.63 19.19
N GLY A 333 -16.62 2.53 17.85
CA GLY A 333 -17.86 2.81 17.14
C GLY A 333 -18.03 4.26 16.66
N THR A 334 -17.09 5.18 16.90
CA THR A 334 -17.22 6.61 16.54
C THR A 334 -16.18 7.12 15.55
N ARG A 335 -15.25 6.30 15.07
CA ARG A 335 -14.12 6.73 14.22
C ARG A 335 -14.58 7.18 12.84
N LYS A 336 -15.52 6.48 12.20
CA LYS A 336 -16.10 6.91 10.92
C LYS A 336 -16.89 8.20 11.06
N ALA A 337 -17.63 8.39 12.16
CA ALA A 337 -18.34 9.65 12.42
C ALA A 337 -17.34 10.82 12.52
N ARG A 338 -16.29 10.68 13.34
CA ARG A 338 -15.19 11.64 13.44
C ARG A 338 -14.50 11.89 12.11
N LEU A 339 -14.25 10.85 11.31
CA LEU A 339 -13.66 11.01 9.97
C LEU A 339 -14.57 11.77 9.00
N LEU A 340 -15.89 11.63 9.12
CA LEU A 340 -16.86 12.41 8.35
C LEU A 340 -17.01 13.85 8.88
N GLU A 341 -16.71 14.12 10.15
CA GLU A 341 -16.54 15.51 10.63
C GLU A 341 -15.30 16.18 10.02
N ILE A 342 -14.19 15.44 9.92
CA ILE A 342 -12.90 15.94 9.41
C ILE A 342 -12.87 16.06 7.87
N PHE A 343 -13.37 15.05 7.17
CA PHE A 343 -13.25 14.86 5.72
C PHE A 343 -14.62 14.83 4.99
N GLY A 344 -15.77 14.96 5.67
CA GLY A 344 -17.08 14.82 5.02
C GLY A 344 -17.44 15.90 4.00
N GLN A 345 -16.69 17.01 3.95
CA GLN A 345 -16.80 18.04 2.91
C GLN A 345 -15.82 17.83 1.74
N TRP A 346 -15.06 16.73 1.75
CA TRP A 346 -14.11 16.40 0.69
C TRP A 346 -14.81 15.73 -0.48
N ASN A 347 -14.12 15.66 -1.61
CA ASN A 347 -14.63 15.00 -2.81
C ASN A 347 -14.96 13.51 -2.57
N ASP A 348 -15.86 12.96 -3.39
CA ASP A 348 -16.43 11.62 -3.16
C ASP A 348 -15.38 10.49 -3.12
N ASN A 349 -14.25 10.62 -3.82
CA ASN A 349 -13.18 9.62 -3.77
C ASN A 349 -12.62 9.41 -2.36
N VAL A 350 -12.73 10.40 -1.47
CA VAL A 350 -12.32 10.31 -0.06
C VAL A 350 -13.50 9.89 0.82
N VAL A 351 -14.66 10.52 0.65
CA VAL A 351 -15.84 10.27 1.47
C VAL A 351 -16.38 8.85 1.28
N ASP A 352 -16.40 8.32 0.05
CA ASP A 352 -16.90 6.97 -0.22
C ASP A 352 -15.93 5.89 0.30
N LEU A 353 -14.61 6.13 0.24
CA LEU A 353 -13.62 5.24 0.87
C LEU A 353 -13.85 5.11 2.39
N ILE A 354 -14.06 6.24 3.07
CA ILE A 354 -14.38 6.27 4.52
C ILE A 354 -15.69 5.53 4.77
N LYS A 355 -16.76 5.81 4.00
CA LYS A 355 -18.07 5.17 4.16
C LYS A 355 -18.04 3.66 3.96
N ALA A 356 -17.31 3.16 2.96
CA ALA A 356 -17.23 1.75 2.62
C ALA A 356 -16.25 0.93 3.48
N THR A 357 -15.40 1.57 4.29
CA THR A 357 -14.52 0.87 5.25
C THR A 357 -15.31 0.45 6.50
N PRO A 358 -15.20 -0.78 7.02
CA PRO A 358 -15.79 -1.17 8.31
C PRO A 358 -15.27 -0.30 9.47
N GLU A 359 -16.09 -0.06 10.50
CA GLU A 359 -15.73 0.83 11.63
C GLU A 359 -14.61 0.23 12.49
N GLU A 360 -14.66 -1.08 12.69
CA GLU A 360 -13.67 -1.91 13.37
C GLU A 360 -12.30 -1.93 12.67
N ASP A 361 -12.27 -1.72 11.35
CA ASP A 361 -11.05 -1.71 10.53
C ASP A 361 -10.39 -0.32 10.46
N VAL A 362 -11.05 0.73 11.00
CA VAL A 362 -10.47 2.08 11.10
C VAL A 362 -9.56 2.18 12.33
N LEU A 363 -8.30 2.53 12.10
CA LEU A 363 -7.26 2.61 13.12
C LEU A 363 -6.67 4.01 13.25
N ARG A 364 -6.65 4.55 14.48
CA ARG A 364 -5.98 5.81 14.86
C ARG A 364 -4.54 5.52 15.30
N ARG A 365 -3.56 6.29 14.82
CA ARG A 365 -2.17 6.27 15.31
C ARG A 365 -1.52 7.64 15.18
N ASP A 366 -0.67 8.01 16.12
CA ASP A 366 0.13 9.23 16.02
C ASP A 366 1.42 8.97 15.22
N ILE A 367 1.77 9.90 14.35
CA ILE A 367 2.95 9.78 13.49
C ILE A 367 4.17 10.39 14.19
N PHE A 368 5.22 9.59 14.30
CA PHE A 368 6.51 9.99 14.87
C PHE A 368 7.63 9.83 13.85
N ASP A 369 8.60 10.73 13.90
CA ASP A 369 9.88 10.62 13.20
C ASP A 369 11.05 10.82 14.17
N ARG A 370 12.27 10.81 13.65
CA ARG A 370 13.46 11.23 14.36
C ARG A 370 14.31 12.15 13.49
N PRO A 371 15.02 13.13 14.07
CA PRO A 371 16.03 13.88 13.34
C PRO A 371 17.10 12.94 12.76
N PRO A 372 17.63 13.22 11.55
CA PRO A 372 18.76 12.48 11.00
C PRO A 372 19.96 12.44 11.96
N ILE A 373 20.66 11.31 11.98
CA ILE A 373 21.87 11.08 12.78
C ILE A 373 23.03 10.71 11.87
N PHE A 374 24.24 11.17 12.21
CA PHE A 374 25.46 10.91 11.44
C PHE A 374 26.30 9.73 11.99
N THR A 375 25.76 8.99 12.96
CA THR A 375 26.40 7.81 13.57
C THR A 375 25.40 6.67 13.63
N TRP A 376 25.50 5.76 12.66
CA TRP A 376 24.73 4.53 12.57
C TRP A 376 25.58 3.34 13.00
N ALA A 377 26.91 3.43 12.89
CA ALA A 377 27.85 2.36 13.21
C ALA A 377 28.89 2.79 14.25
N LYS A 378 29.21 1.88 15.19
CA LYS A 378 30.33 2.02 16.13
C LYS A 378 30.80 0.63 16.56
N GLY A 379 32.11 0.40 16.49
CA GLY A 379 32.70 -0.90 16.84
C GLY A 379 32.09 -2.03 16.03
N ARG A 380 31.45 -3.01 16.69
CA ARG A 380 30.82 -4.17 16.05
C ARG A 380 29.30 -4.06 15.91
N VAL A 381 28.74 -2.86 16.08
CA VAL A 381 27.30 -2.60 16.07
C VAL A 381 26.93 -1.56 15.02
N ALA A 382 25.87 -1.83 14.25
CA ALA A 382 25.27 -0.87 13.34
C ALA A 382 23.73 -0.83 13.43
N LEU A 383 23.14 0.25 12.94
CA LEU A 383 21.70 0.49 12.86
C LEU A 383 21.23 0.39 11.40
N LEU A 384 20.00 -0.08 11.17
CA LEU A 384 19.41 -0.28 9.85
C LEU A 384 17.91 0.07 9.84
N GLY A 385 17.45 0.76 8.79
CA GLY A 385 16.05 1.18 8.67
C GLY A 385 15.65 2.21 9.73
N ASP A 386 14.42 2.13 10.23
CA ASP A 386 13.84 3.08 11.19
C ASP A 386 14.65 3.25 12.50
N SER A 387 15.52 2.31 12.88
CA SER A 387 16.43 2.48 14.03
C SER A 387 17.52 3.52 13.75
N ALA A 388 17.94 3.66 12.49
CA ALA A 388 18.88 4.66 12.00
C ALA A 388 18.16 5.95 11.58
N HIS A 389 17.09 5.85 10.80
CA HIS A 389 16.55 6.97 10.01
C HIS A 389 15.02 7.04 9.92
N ALA A 390 14.31 6.67 10.99
CA ALA A 390 12.86 6.86 11.08
C ALA A 390 12.39 8.23 10.57
N MET A 391 11.60 8.20 9.50
CA MET A 391 11.13 9.36 8.75
C MET A 391 9.60 9.37 8.67
N GLN A 392 9.02 10.50 8.30
CA GLN A 392 7.60 10.60 8.02
C GLN A 392 7.23 9.71 6.82
N PRO A 393 6.02 9.12 6.76
CA PRO A 393 5.66 8.12 5.74
C PRO A 393 5.53 8.70 4.32
N ASN A 394 5.59 10.02 4.20
CA ASN A 394 5.49 10.78 2.96
C ASN A 394 6.61 10.36 1.98
N LEU A 395 6.30 10.33 0.68
CA LEU A 395 7.10 9.68 -0.38
C LEU A 395 7.18 8.15 -0.32
N GLY A 396 6.68 7.46 0.73
CA GLY A 396 6.64 5.99 0.80
C GLY A 396 8.01 5.30 0.95
N GLN A 397 9.08 6.06 1.22
CA GLN A 397 10.45 5.57 1.07
C GLN A 397 11.06 4.91 2.32
N GLY A 398 10.51 5.04 3.54
CA GLY A 398 11.14 4.49 4.75
C GLY A 398 11.41 2.97 4.69
N GLY A 399 10.43 2.18 4.25
CA GLY A 399 10.61 0.74 4.01
C GLY A 399 11.54 0.43 2.85
N CYS A 400 11.50 1.25 1.79
CA CYS A 400 12.37 1.12 0.62
C CYS A 400 13.84 1.37 0.98
N MET A 401 14.13 2.36 1.84
CA MET A 401 15.46 2.64 2.37
C MET A 401 15.98 1.48 3.23
N ALA A 402 15.14 0.88 4.06
CA ALA A 402 15.53 -0.29 4.86
C ALA A 402 15.89 -1.53 4.00
N ILE A 403 15.29 -1.66 2.80
CA ILE A 403 15.63 -2.72 1.83
C ILE A 403 16.98 -2.42 1.16
N GLU A 404 17.19 -1.19 0.69
CA GLU A 404 18.47 -0.77 0.12
C GLU A 404 19.63 -0.81 1.14
N ASP A 405 19.37 -0.47 2.41
CA ASP A 405 20.36 -0.58 3.49
C ASP A 405 20.84 -2.03 3.67
N ALA A 406 19.90 -2.97 3.63
CA ALA A 406 20.18 -4.40 3.79
C ALA A 406 21.01 -4.94 2.62
N TYR A 407 20.74 -4.47 1.40
CA TYR A 407 21.57 -4.75 0.23
C TYR A 407 23.01 -4.22 0.42
N GLU A 408 23.17 -2.93 0.72
CA GLU A 408 24.49 -2.29 0.85
C GLU A 408 25.34 -2.95 1.95
N LEU A 409 24.73 -3.17 3.13
CA LEU A 409 25.41 -3.76 4.29
C LEU A 409 25.87 -5.20 4.02
N ALA A 410 25.03 -6.02 3.39
CA ALA A 410 25.41 -7.39 3.02
C ALA A 410 26.55 -7.39 1.99
N ILE A 411 26.47 -6.53 0.98
CA ILE A 411 27.50 -6.39 -0.05
C ILE A 411 28.85 -5.96 0.54
N ASP A 412 28.88 -4.98 1.45
CA ASP A 412 30.12 -4.51 2.06
C ASP A 412 30.73 -5.54 3.03
N LEU A 413 29.90 -6.25 3.81
CA LEU A 413 30.36 -7.40 4.62
C LEU A 413 30.94 -8.53 3.75
N SER A 414 30.27 -8.89 2.64
CA SER A 414 30.74 -9.94 1.73
C SER A 414 32.06 -9.58 1.05
N LYS A 415 32.21 -8.36 0.51
CA LYS A 415 33.47 -7.86 -0.06
C LYS A 415 34.61 -7.97 0.94
N ALA A 416 34.38 -7.59 2.20
CA ALA A 416 35.40 -7.59 3.24
C ALA A 416 35.87 -9.00 3.63
N VAL A 417 34.95 -9.97 3.73
CA VAL A 417 35.28 -11.38 3.98
C VAL A 417 36.04 -11.99 2.79
N ALA A 418 35.61 -11.71 1.56
CA ALA A 418 36.27 -12.20 0.34
C ALA A 418 37.70 -11.66 0.20
N ALA A 419 37.92 -10.36 0.46
CA ALA A 419 39.23 -9.72 0.36
C ALA A 419 40.27 -10.23 1.37
N ARG A 420 39.83 -10.84 2.49
CA ARG A 420 40.70 -11.36 3.56
C ARG A 420 40.88 -12.89 3.51
N SER A 421 40.75 -13.50 2.33
CA SER A 421 40.89 -14.95 2.11
C SER A 421 39.94 -15.80 2.98
N GLY A 422 38.78 -15.25 3.34
CA GLY A 422 37.75 -15.95 4.11
C GLY A 422 37.95 -16.01 5.63
N ASP A 423 39.01 -15.42 6.20
CA ASP A 423 39.15 -15.33 7.67
C ASP A 423 38.31 -14.17 8.23
N ALA A 424 37.10 -14.51 8.70
CA ALA A 424 36.20 -13.58 9.38
C ALA A 424 36.79 -12.90 10.63
N ALA A 425 37.81 -13.49 11.28
CA ALA A 425 38.47 -12.88 12.43
C ALA A 425 39.46 -11.77 12.03
N ALA A 426 39.98 -11.80 10.80
CA ALA A 426 40.90 -10.82 10.25
C ALA A 426 40.21 -9.59 9.60
N VAL A 427 38.88 -9.57 9.57
CA VAL A 427 38.08 -8.45 9.04
C VAL A 427 37.94 -7.35 10.09
N ASP A 428 38.34 -6.11 9.74
CA ASP A 428 37.97 -4.91 10.50
C ASP A 428 36.50 -4.58 10.28
N VAL A 429 35.63 -5.27 11.02
CA VAL A 429 34.18 -5.04 11.06
C VAL A 429 33.86 -3.57 11.32
N GLY A 430 34.64 -2.87 12.14
CA GLY A 430 34.38 -1.48 12.48
C GLY A 430 34.52 -0.56 11.27
N GLU A 431 35.49 -0.81 10.40
CA GLU A 431 35.65 -0.06 9.15
C GLU A 431 34.55 -0.41 8.14
N VAL A 432 34.20 -1.69 8.00
CA VAL A 432 33.12 -2.13 7.08
C VAL A 432 31.78 -1.48 7.44
N LEU A 433 31.43 -1.44 8.73
CA LEU A 433 30.18 -0.81 9.17
C LEU A 433 30.21 0.73 9.02
N ARG A 434 31.40 1.37 9.10
CA ARG A 434 31.57 2.80 8.76
C ARG A 434 31.43 3.06 7.27
N GLN A 435 31.92 2.17 6.41
CA GLN A 435 31.77 2.27 4.96
C GLN A 435 30.29 2.18 4.55
N TYR A 436 29.57 1.18 5.08
CA TYR A 436 28.11 1.07 4.92
C TYR A 436 27.41 2.38 5.31
N GLN A 437 27.72 2.93 6.50
CA GLN A 437 27.16 4.20 6.94
C GLN A 437 27.46 5.32 5.92
N ALA A 438 28.71 5.47 5.48
CA ALA A 438 29.11 6.52 4.55
C ALA A 438 28.37 6.43 3.20
N ASN A 439 28.19 5.22 2.65
CA ASN A 439 27.50 4.99 1.37
C ASN A 439 26.01 5.37 1.47
N ARG A 440 25.36 5.11 2.61
CA ARG A 440 23.91 5.32 2.81
C ARG A 440 23.55 6.73 3.25
N LEU A 441 24.40 7.38 4.05
CA LEU A 441 24.06 8.58 4.82
C LEU A 441 23.56 9.74 3.96
N MET A 442 24.20 10.02 2.82
CA MET A 442 23.80 11.10 1.91
C MET A 442 22.43 10.85 1.28
N ARG A 443 22.23 9.66 0.72
CA ARG A 443 20.97 9.28 0.04
C ARG A 443 19.79 9.29 1.01
N VAL A 444 19.95 8.67 2.17
CA VAL A 444 18.91 8.59 3.19
C VAL A 444 18.60 9.97 3.80
N SER A 445 19.62 10.80 4.06
CA SER A 445 19.39 12.15 4.61
C SER A 445 18.63 13.06 3.62
N ALA A 446 18.92 12.95 2.33
CA ALA A 446 18.18 13.67 1.28
C ALA A 446 16.71 13.21 1.21
N ILE A 447 16.45 11.90 1.24
CA ILE A 447 15.09 11.33 1.24
C ILE A 447 14.32 11.72 2.49
N HIS A 448 14.95 11.67 3.67
CA HIS A 448 14.36 12.09 4.94
C HIS A 448 13.93 13.57 4.90
N GLY A 449 14.83 14.45 4.44
CA GLY A 449 14.52 15.88 4.25
C GLY A 449 13.40 16.13 3.25
N MET A 450 13.38 15.41 2.13
CA MET A 450 12.29 15.52 1.14
C MET A 450 10.95 14.98 1.67
N ALA A 451 10.94 13.91 2.47
CA ALA A 451 9.73 13.39 3.10
C ALA A 451 9.12 14.40 4.08
N GLY A 452 9.96 15.03 4.93
CA GLY A 452 9.52 16.10 5.83
C GLY A 452 9.01 17.34 5.08
N MET A 453 9.68 17.74 3.99
CA MET A 453 9.21 18.82 3.12
C MET A 453 7.87 18.48 2.46
N ALA A 454 7.70 17.25 1.96
CA ALA A 454 6.46 16.80 1.34
C ALA A 454 5.28 16.82 2.32
N ALA A 455 5.49 16.44 3.59
CA ALA A 455 4.47 16.54 4.63
C ALA A 455 4.12 18.00 4.97
N PHE A 456 5.13 18.87 5.09
CA PHE A 456 4.91 20.30 5.31
C PHE A 456 4.12 20.94 4.17
N MET A 457 4.49 20.66 2.91
CA MET A 457 3.79 21.15 1.72
C MET A 457 2.36 20.62 1.64
N ALA A 458 2.13 19.33 1.90
CA ALA A 458 0.79 18.74 1.83
C ALA A 458 -0.17 19.30 2.88
N SER A 459 0.33 19.63 4.07
CA SER A 459 -0.43 20.15 5.20
C SER A 459 -0.57 21.67 5.26
N THR A 460 0.23 22.41 4.48
CA THR A 460 0.11 23.88 4.35
C THR A 460 -0.61 24.30 3.06
N TYR A 461 -1.07 23.32 2.28
CA TYR A 461 -1.90 23.54 1.11
C TYR A 461 -3.19 24.27 1.47
N LYS A 462 -3.54 25.29 0.68
CA LYS A 462 -4.82 25.99 0.72
C LYS A 462 -5.40 26.00 -0.69
N CYS A 463 -6.66 25.61 -0.81
CA CYS A 463 -7.38 25.65 -2.08
C CYS A 463 -7.68 27.11 -2.47
N TYR A 464 -8.27 27.84 -1.53
CA TYR A 464 -8.80 29.18 -1.74
C TYR A 464 -8.11 30.26 -0.89
N LEU A 465 -8.17 31.49 -1.39
CA LEU A 465 -7.76 32.69 -0.67
C LEU A 465 -8.73 32.95 0.49
N GLY A 466 -8.19 33.42 1.63
CA GLY A 466 -9.00 33.74 2.80
C GLY A 466 -9.39 32.56 3.69
N GLU A 467 -8.96 31.32 3.37
CA GLU A 467 -9.13 30.16 4.25
C GLU A 467 -8.57 30.44 5.66
N GLY A 468 -9.46 30.45 6.66
CA GLY A 468 -9.16 30.78 8.05
C GLY A 468 -9.16 32.28 8.37
N TRP A 469 -9.67 33.13 7.48
CA TRP A 469 -9.86 34.57 7.72
C TRP A 469 -11.33 34.94 7.89
N SER A 470 -12.16 34.71 6.85
CA SER A 470 -13.61 34.96 6.94
C SER A 470 -14.40 34.21 5.87
N LYS A 471 -15.58 33.72 6.25
CA LYS A 471 -16.49 32.97 5.37
C LYS A 471 -16.90 33.71 4.11
N TRP A 472 -16.92 35.05 4.14
CA TRP A 472 -17.24 35.86 2.96
C TRP A 472 -16.15 35.75 1.89
N VAL A 473 -14.86 35.88 2.25
CA VAL A 473 -13.76 35.72 1.28
C VAL A 473 -13.69 34.28 0.78
N GLU A 474 -13.86 33.30 1.67
CA GLU A 474 -13.91 31.87 1.31
C GLU A 474 -15.04 31.57 0.30
N SER A 475 -16.21 32.22 0.43
CA SER A 475 -17.33 32.06 -0.50
C SER A 475 -17.04 32.53 -1.94
N LEU A 476 -16.03 33.39 -2.13
CA LEU A 476 -15.61 33.85 -3.46
C LEU A 476 -14.80 32.78 -4.24
N ARG A 477 -14.35 31.71 -3.57
CA ARG A 477 -13.58 30.59 -4.17
C ARG A 477 -12.41 31.01 -5.08
N ILE A 478 -11.76 32.13 -4.76
CA ILE A 478 -10.58 32.62 -5.49
C ILE A 478 -9.40 31.67 -5.20
N PRO A 479 -8.74 31.05 -6.20
CA PRO A 479 -7.62 30.15 -5.96
C PRO A 479 -6.47 30.80 -5.20
N HIS A 480 -5.90 30.10 -4.22
CA HIS A 480 -4.78 30.63 -3.43
C HIS A 480 -3.52 30.82 -4.32
N PRO A 481 -2.81 31.96 -4.28
CA PRO A 481 -1.65 32.20 -5.16
C PRO A 481 -0.53 31.17 -4.97
N GLY A 482 -0.37 30.65 -3.74
CA GLY A 482 0.54 29.55 -3.44
C GLY A 482 0.20 28.23 -4.14
N ARG A 483 -1.09 27.95 -4.43
CA ARG A 483 -1.52 26.79 -5.24
C ARG A 483 -0.97 26.92 -6.66
N VAL A 484 -1.12 28.09 -7.28
CA VAL A 484 -0.66 28.32 -8.67
C VAL A 484 0.87 28.26 -8.79
N ILE A 485 1.60 28.98 -7.94
CA ILE A 485 3.08 29.00 -7.96
C ILE A 485 3.64 27.63 -7.59
N GLY A 486 3.11 27.00 -6.54
CA GLY A 486 3.51 25.66 -6.13
C GLY A 486 3.30 24.61 -7.23
N ARG A 487 2.18 24.69 -7.97
CA ARG A 487 1.91 23.77 -9.10
C ARG A 487 2.97 23.89 -10.19
N LEU A 488 3.35 25.11 -10.56
CA LEU A 488 4.39 25.35 -11.55
C LEU A 488 5.75 24.79 -11.09
N VAL A 489 6.14 25.03 -9.83
CA VAL A 489 7.38 24.48 -9.26
C VAL A 489 7.35 22.94 -9.25
N MET A 490 6.24 22.33 -8.87
CA MET A 490 6.09 20.87 -8.88
C MET A 490 6.19 20.31 -10.31
N LEU A 491 5.51 20.90 -11.29
CA LEU A 491 5.59 20.47 -12.69
C LEU A 491 7.02 20.54 -13.26
N LEU A 492 7.81 21.55 -12.86
CA LEU A 492 9.19 21.73 -13.31
C LEU A 492 10.19 20.80 -12.61
N THR A 493 9.92 20.39 -11.36
CA THR A 493 10.91 19.68 -10.52
C THR A 493 10.61 18.19 -10.31
N MET A 494 9.33 17.80 -10.28
CA MET A 494 8.93 16.42 -9.94
C MET A 494 9.45 15.35 -10.90
N PRO A 495 9.56 15.55 -12.23
CA PRO A 495 10.14 14.53 -13.10
C PRO A 495 11.57 14.12 -12.68
N ALA A 496 12.43 15.10 -12.36
CA ALA A 496 13.80 14.84 -11.92
C ALA A 496 13.86 14.26 -10.48
N VAL A 497 12.97 14.71 -9.59
CA VAL A 497 12.87 14.15 -8.22
C VAL A 497 12.42 12.70 -8.26
N LEU A 498 11.38 12.37 -9.03
CA LEU A 498 10.88 11.01 -9.19
C LEU A 498 11.93 10.10 -9.84
N ASP A 499 12.63 10.58 -10.87
CA ASP A 499 13.71 9.83 -11.51
C ASP A 499 14.85 9.46 -10.54
N TRP A 500 15.22 10.37 -9.63
CA TRP A 500 16.24 10.13 -8.60
C TRP A 500 15.74 9.28 -7.42
N VAL A 501 14.49 9.49 -6.98
CA VAL A 501 13.87 8.72 -5.88
C VAL A 501 13.62 7.27 -6.29
N LEU A 502 12.92 7.06 -7.42
CA LEU A 502 12.54 5.75 -7.96
C LEU A 502 13.71 5.00 -8.60
N GLY A 503 14.61 5.71 -9.30
CA GLY A 503 15.82 5.11 -9.83
C GLY A 503 16.75 4.65 -8.72
N GLY A 504 16.99 5.53 -7.75
CA GLY A 504 17.78 5.21 -6.57
C GLY A 504 19.26 4.94 -6.84
N ASN A 505 19.87 4.05 -6.07
CA ASN A 505 21.30 3.74 -6.18
C ASN A 505 21.61 2.69 -7.27
N THR A 506 20.77 2.57 -8.30
CA THR A 506 20.80 1.43 -9.25
C THR A 506 22.03 1.35 -10.12
N ASP A 507 22.74 2.46 -10.30
CA ASP A 507 24.06 2.50 -10.97
C ASP A 507 25.13 1.68 -10.19
N HIS A 508 24.84 1.35 -8.92
CA HIS A 508 25.65 0.50 -8.04
C HIS A 508 24.95 -0.82 -7.63
N VAL A 509 23.71 -1.05 -8.08
CA VAL A 509 23.03 -2.34 -7.91
C VAL A 509 23.65 -3.33 -8.91
N ALA A 510 24.00 -4.52 -8.43
CA ALA A 510 25.06 -5.37 -8.98
C ALA A 510 25.16 -5.47 -10.52
N PRO A 511 26.36 -5.42 -11.12
CA PRO A 511 26.56 -5.48 -12.57
C PRO A 511 26.09 -6.79 -13.24
N ASN A 512 25.72 -7.80 -12.45
CA ASN A 512 25.15 -9.05 -12.91
C ASN A 512 23.61 -9.03 -12.98
N ARG A 513 22.94 -7.93 -12.61
CA ARG A 513 21.50 -7.76 -12.82
C ARG A 513 21.24 -7.64 -14.31
N VAL A 514 20.44 -8.55 -14.87
CA VAL A 514 19.93 -8.40 -16.23
C VAL A 514 19.00 -7.19 -16.24
N SER A 515 19.33 -6.15 -17.01
CA SER A 515 18.45 -5.00 -17.15
C SER A 515 17.31 -5.36 -18.12
N TYR A 516 16.15 -5.69 -17.58
CA TYR A 516 14.92 -5.86 -18.34
C TYR A 516 13.74 -5.30 -17.53
N CYS A 517 12.84 -4.61 -18.21
CA CYS A 517 11.47 -4.43 -17.73
C CYS A 517 10.66 -5.63 -18.20
N SER A 518 9.81 -6.21 -17.35
CA SER A 518 8.90 -7.27 -17.79
C SER A 518 7.88 -6.68 -18.76
N LEU A 519 7.58 -7.37 -19.87
CA LEU A 519 6.46 -6.97 -20.73
C LEU A 519 5.12 -6.95 -19.96
N GLY A 520 5.02 -7.72 -18.87
CA GLY A 520 3.87 -7.72 -17.96
C GLY A 520 3.80 -6.54 -16.97
N ASP A 521 4.77 -5.62 -17.00
CA ASP A 521 4.77 -4.37 -16.23
C ASP A 521 4.22 -3.17 -17.04
N LYS A 522 4.02 -3.31 -18.36
CA LYS A 522 3.35 -2.29 -19.18
C LYS A 522 1.91 -2.03 -18.68
N PRO A 523 1.35 -0.83 -18.88
CA PRO A 523 -0.03 -0.53 -18.52
C PRO A 523 -0.98 -1.56 -19.15
N LYS A 524 -1.80 -2.21 -18.32
CA LYS A 524 -2.63 -3.34 -18.77
C LYS A 524 -3.99 -2.93 -19.31
N ALA A 525 -4.55 -1.85 -18.79
CA ALA A 525 -5.89 -1.39 -19.16
C ALA A 525 -5.91 -0.35 -20.29
N PHE A 526 -4.75 0.18 -20.69
CA PHE A 526 -4.64 1.16 -21.77
C PHE A 526 -3.30 1.03 -22.50
N ALA A 527 -3.25 1.48 -23.76
CA ALA A 527 -2.00 1.51 -24.51
C ALA A 527 -1.04 2.56 -23.94
N GLU A 528 0.23 2.18 -23.73
CA GLU A 528 1.32 3.03 -23.20
C GLU A 528 1.41 4.43 -23.86
N SER A 529 1.12 4.53 -25.16
CA SER A 529 1.09 5.78 -25.90
C SER A 529 0.07 6.81 -25.38
N ARG A 530 -0.96 6.39 -24.65
CA ARG A 530 -1.96 7.27 -24.00
C ARG A 530 -1.50 7.84 -22.66
N PHE A 531 -0.37 7.42 -22.11
CA PHE A 531 0.10 7.95 -20.83
C PHE A 531 0.31 9.47 -20.89
N GLY A 532 0.87 9.98 -22.00
CA GLY A 532 1.03 11.43 -22.22
C GLY A 532 -0.29 12.20 -22.33
N GLU A 533 -1.32 11.59 -22.93
CA GLU A 533 -2.69 12.13 -23.01
C GLU A 533 -3.28 12.25 -21.58
N PHE A 534 -3.25 11.18 -20.81
CA PHE A 534 -3.78 11.16 -19.43
C PHE A 534 -2.99 12.04 -18.46
N MET A 535 -1.70 12.28 -18.70
CA MET A 535 -0.91 13.23 -17.92
C MET A 535 -1.28 14.69 -18.23
N ALA A 536 -1.66 15.00 -19.47
CA ALA A 536 -2.00 16.35 -19.92
C ALA A 536 -3.48 16.73 -19.68
N ASP A 537 -4.41 15.79 -19.83
CA ASP A 537 -5.85 16.04 -19.80
C ASP A 537 -6.57 15.18 -18.75
N ASP A 538 -7.41 15.82 -17.94
CA ASP A 538 -8.26 15.18 -16.93
C ASP A 538 -9.52 14.56 -17.57
N ALA A 539 -10.04 15.18 -18.65
CA ALA A 539 -11.23 14.69 -19.33
C ALA A 539 -10.98 13.33 -20.00
N SER A 540 -9.78 13.15 -20.57
CA SER A 540 -9.35 11.87 -21.15
C SER A 540 -9.31 10.71 -20.15
N ILE A 541 -8.96 10.95 -18.88
CA ILE A 541 -9.05 9.93 -17.81
C ILE A 541 -10.52 9.55 -17.57
N VAL A 542 -11.39 10.55 -17.41
CA VAL A 542 -12.83 10.35 -17.19
C VAL A 542 -13.48 9.60 -18.37
N HIS A 543 -13.12 9.95 -19.61
CA HIS A 543 -13.63 9.31 -20.83
C HIS A 543 -13.15 7.86 -21.03
N ALA A 544 -11.93 7.54 -20.60
CA ALA A 544 -11.35 6.20 -20.73
C ALA A 544 -11.74 5.27 -19.58
N SER A 545 -12.36 5.78 -18.51
CA SER A 545 -12.79 4.97 -17.37
C SER A 545 -13.87 3.94 -17.75
N HIS A 546 -13.69 2.71 -17.27
CA HIS A 546 -14.66 1.62 -17.42
C HIS A 546 -15.73 1.72 -16.32
N ALA A 547 -16.52 2.79 -16.39
CA ALA A 547 -17.47 3.18 -15.37
C ALA A 547 -18.91 3.36 -15.88
N ASP A 548 -19.86 2.92 -15.06
CA ASP A 548 -21.26 3.32 -15.14
C ASP A 548 -21.41 4.70 -14.48
N TRP A 549 -22.22 5.55 -15.09
CA TRP A 549 -22.55 6.87 -14.56
C TRP A 549 -23.88 6.80 -13.83
N LEU A 550 -23.95 7.43 -12.66
CA LEU A 550 -25.09 7.38 -11.76
C LEU A 550 -25.48 8.80 -11.35
N LEU A 551 -26.78 9.05 -11.22
CA LEU A 551 -27.30 10.23 -10.54
C LEU A 551 -27.96 9.76 -9.24
N VAL A 552 -27.43 10.21 -8.09
CA VAL A 552 -27.72 9.64 -6.76
C VAL A 552 -28.23 10.72 -5.80
N SER A 553 -29.39 10.51 -5.18
CA SER A 553 -29.95 11.46 -4.20
C SER A 553 -29.12 11.49 -2.90
N GLU A 554 -28.67 12.67 -2.48
CA GLU A 554 -27.90 12.87 -1.24
C GLU A 554 -28.75 12.63 0.02
N ARG A 555 -30.08 12.79 -0.07
CA ARG A 555 -31.02 12.56 1.04
C ARG A 555 -31.02 11.10 1.50
N THR A 556 -30.92 10.18 0.56
CA THR A 556 -30.79 8.74 0.80
C THR A 556 -29.40 8.38 1.33
N ALA A 557 -28.36 9.09 0.89
CA ALA A 557 -26.98 8.87 1.34
C ALA A 557 -26.73 9.35 2.80
N ALA A 558 -27.53 10.29 3.31
CA ALA A 558 -27.42 10.80 4.68
C ALA A 558 -28.12 9.92 5.73
N THR A 559 -29.23 9.26 5.36
CA THR A 559 -30.03 8.44 6.30
C THR A 559 -29.37 7.10 6.66
N GLY A 560 -28.39 6.64 5.87
CA GLY A 560 -27.56 5.48 6.22
C GLY A 560 -26.49 5.73 7.32
N ALA A 561 -26.33 6.97 7.81
CA ALA A 561 -25.31 7.35 8.78
C ALA A 561 -25.83 7.56 10.22
N ALA A 562 -27.15 7.60 10.42
CA ALA A 562 -27.79 7.72 11.73
C ALA A 562 -28.49 6.39 12.07
N GLY A 563 -28.05 5.71 13.13
CA GLY A 563 -28.58 4.39 13.48
C GLY A 563 -30.01 4.45 14.03
N GLY A 564 -30.80 3.42 13.68
CA GLY A 564 -32.03 3.08 14.41
C GLY A 564 -33.35 3.36 13.73
N ASP A 565 -33.66 2.69 12.61
CA ASP A 565 -34.94 1.96 12.44
C ASP A 565 -34.94 1.07 11.19
N ALA A 566 -35.02 -0.25 11.39
CA ALA A 566 -34.82 -1.25 10.35
C ALA A 566 -36.05 -1.52 9.45
N ASN A 567 -36.94 -0.54 9.27
CA ASN A 567 -38.22 -0.74 8.58
C ASN A 567 -38.68 0.41 7.65
N SER A 568 -37.86 1.44 7.42
CA SER A 568 -38.05 2.38 6.31
C SER A 568 -37.08 2.04 5.18
N SER A 569 -37.53 1.25 4.21
CA SER A 569 -36.76 0.92 3.00
C SER A 569 -36.70 2.11 2.04
N CYS A 570 -35.94 3.14 2.40
CA CYS A 570 -35.50 4.17 1.46
C CYS A 570 -34.41 3.58 0.56
N GLU A 571 -34.85 2.90 -0.51
CA GLU A 571 -33.98 2.41 -1.57
C GLU A 571 -33.12 3.55 -2.15
N CYS A 572 -31.80 3.35 -2.23
CA CYS A 572 -30.93 4.20 -3.05
C CYS A 572 -31.30 4.03 -4.54
N LYS A 573 -32.29 4.77 -5.01
CA LYS A 573 -32.67 4.84 -6.43
C LYS A 573 -31.66 5.68 -7.22
N GLY A 574 -30.47 5.12 -7.41
CA GLY A 574 -29.51 5.63 -8.39
C GLY A 574 -29.98 5.34 -9.82
N ILE A 575 -29.83 6.31 -10.72
CA ILE A 575 -30.07 6.04 -12.16
C ILE A 575 -28.91 5.20 -12.70
N TYR A 576 -29.14 3.92 -13.01
CA TYR A 576 -28.19 3.12 -13.78
C TYR A 576 -28.32 3.47 -15.27
N MET A 577 -27.21 3.92 -15.87
CA MET A 577 -27.21 4.52 -17.21
C MET A 577 -26.81 3.51 -18.30
N GLY A 578 -27.61 3.43 -19.36
CA GLY A 578 -27.34 2.58 -20.54
C GLY A 578 -28.06 3.02 -21.80
N GLU A 579 -29.24 3.62 -21.66
CA GLU A 579 -29.96 4.36 -22.71
C GLU A 579 -30.51 5.68 -22.11
N SER A 580 -31.19 6.50 -22.91
CA SER A 580 -31.68 7.80 -22.43
C SER A 580 -32.81 7.67 -21.41
N ALA A 581 -32.63 8.28 -20.24
CA ALA A 581 -33.55 8.23 -19.11
C ALA A 581 -34.33 9.55 -18.95
N LEU A 582 -35.66 9.44 -18.84
CA LEU A 582 -36.54 10.55 -18.52
C LEU A 582 -36.57 10.79 -17.00
N VAL A 583 -36.45 12.05 -16.58
CA VAL A 583 -36.63 12.51 -15.20
C VAL A 583 -37.98 13.19 -15.06
N GLY A 584 -38.74 12.86 -14.02
CA GLY A 584 -40.04 13.50 -13.76
C GLY A 584 -40.59 13.24 -12.36
N ARG A 585 -41.76 13.82 -12.08
CA ARG A 585 -42.44 13.71 -10.79
C ARG A 585 -42.91 12.28 -10.48
N SER A 586 -42.82 11.88 -9.21
CA SER A 586 -43.40 10.65 -8.68
C SER A 586 -44.90 10.50 -9.04
N GLY A 587 -45.34 9.28 -9.37
CA GLY A 587 -46.74 8.98 -9.73
C GLY A 587 -47.20 9.49 -11.11
N SER A 588 -46.30 10.05 -11.91
CA SER A 588 -46.57 10.53 -13.28
C SER A 588 -47.03 9.41 -14.23
N PRO A 589 -48.08 9.62 -15.06
CA PRO A 589 -48.47 8.67 -16.11
C PRO A 589 -47.40 8.53 -17.21
N ALA A 590 -46.44 9.48 -17.30
CA ALA A 590 -45.35 9.42 -18.26
C ALA A 590 -44.29 8.35 -17.94
N SER A 591 -44.38 7.67 -16.79
CA SER A 591 -43.47 6.60 -16.34
C SER A 591 -41.98 6.93 -16.48
N PRO A 592 -41.49 8.06 -15.93
CA PRO A 592 -40.08 8.42 -15.98
C PRO A 592 -39.18 7.35 -15.33
N ALA A 593 -37.95 7.23 -15.83
CA ALA A 593 -36.95 6.31 -15.29
C ALA A 593 -36.37 6.82 -13.95
N LEU A 594 -36.27 8.15 -13.78
CA LEU A 594 -36.03 8.79 -12.47
C LEU A 594 -37.28 9.52 -11.99
N TRP A 595 -37.67 9.22 -10.75
CA TRP A 595 -38.78 9.87 -10.05
C TRP A 595 -38.22 10.82 -9.00
N VAL A 596 -38.66 12.08 -9.01
CA VAL A 596 -38.38 13.06 -7.96
C VAL A 596 -39.67 13.36 -7.20
N ASP A 597 -39.62 13.35 -5.87
CA ASP A 597 -40.79 13.56 -5.00
C ASP A 597 -40.93 15.03 -4.58
N ASP A 598 -41.06 15.92 -5.56
CA ASP A 598 -41.30 17.35 -5.35
C ASP A 598 -42.41 17.86 -6.29
N VAL A 599 -43.36 18.61 -5.73
CA VAL A 599 -44.49 19.24 -6.45
C VAL A 599 -44.05 20.29 -7.48
N HIS A 600 -42.84 20.84 -7.33
CA HIS A 600 -42.24 21.78 -8.27
C HIS A 600 -41.62 21.09 -9.49
N VAL A 601 -41.43 19.77 -9.46
CA VAL A 601 -40.92 18.99 -10.60
C VAL A 601 -42.07 18.63 -11.56
N HIS A 602 -41.80 18.71 -12.86
CA HIS A 602 -42.76 18.37 -13.90
C HIS A 602 -42.84 16.86 -14.17
N GLU A 603 -43.93 16.38 -14.76
CA GLU A 603 -44.14 14.96 -15.08
C GLU A 603 -43.17 14.41 -16.14
N ARG A 604 -42.65 15.32 -16.98
CA ARG A 604 -41.55 15.12 -17.92
C ARG A 604 -40.64 16.35 -17.79
N HIS A 605 -39.68 16.34 -16.87
CA HIS A 605 -38.96 17.54 -16.45
C HIS A 605 -37.60 17.71 -17.13
N ALA A 606 -36.78 16.66 -17.09
CA ALA A 606 -35.46 16.64 -17.69
C ALA A 606 -35.21 15.28 -18.37
N GLN A 607 -34.16 15.20 -19.17
CA GLN A 607 -33.70 13.96 -19.81
C GLN A 607 -32.19 13.84 -19.63
N VAL A 608 -31.71 12.66 -19.21
CA VAL A 608 -30.28 12.38 -19.05
C VAL A 608 -29.86 11.22 -19.95
N TRP A 609 -28.66 11.26 -20.50
CA TRP A 609 -28.10 10.19 -21.34
C TRP A 609 -26.58 10.19 -21.33
N ARG A 610 -25.99 9.05 -21.67
CA ARG A 610 -24.58 8.91 -22.02
C ARG A 610 -24.49 8.82 -23.54
N GLU A 611 -23.57 9.57 -24.13
CA GLU A 611 -23.24 9.41 -25.55
C GLU A 611 -22.31 8.19 -25.70
N GLY A 612 -22.82 7.16 -26.39
CA GLY A 612 -22.12 5.88 -26.59
C GLY A 612 -21.33 5.83 -27.89
N GLU A 613 -20.44 4.85 -28.03
CA GLU A 613 -19.66 4.60 -29.24
C GLU A 613 -20.54 4.07 -30.39
N SER A 614 -21.28 4.96 -31.04
CA SER A 614 -22.00 4.79 -32.31
C SER A 614 -22.98 3.61 -32.42
N GLY A 615 -24.24 3.85 -32.03
CA GLY A 615 -25.41 3.06 -32.43
C GLY A 615 -26.59 4.00 -32.67
N ALA A 616 -27.11 4.05 -33.90
CA ALA A 616 -27.92 5.18 -34.36
C ALA A 616 -29.42 5.13 -33.99
N SER A 617 -30.02 6.31 -33.81
CA SER A 617 -31.41 6.58 -34.24
C SER A 617 -31.52 7.98 -34.83
N SER A 618 -32.12 8.09 -36.01
CA SER A 618 -32.16 9.30 -36.84
C SER A 618 -33.11 10.39 -36.32
N GLY A 619 -32.61 11.62 -36.29
CA GLY A 619 -33.41 12.85 -36.26
C GLY A 619 -32.70 13.89 -37.13
N SER A 620 -33.35 14.35 -38.20
CA SER A 620 -32.76 15.28 -39.16
C SER A 620 -32.61 16.69 -38.59
N ASP A 621 -31.40 17.23 -38.59
CA ASP A 621 -31.06 18.42 -39.38
C ASP A 621 -29.53 18.61 -39.44
N GLY A 622 -29.04 19.08 -40.59
CA GLY A 622 -27.63 18.93 -40.96
C GLY A 622 -26.73 20.12 -40.59
N ALA A 623 -25.58 19.82 -39.98
CA ALA A 623 -24.39 20.66 -40.04
C ALA A 623 -23.14 19.75 -40.05
N SER A 624 -22.40 19.74 -41.16
CA SER A 624 -21.19 18.94 -41.33
C SER A 624 -19.97 19.64 -40.71
N SER A 625 -19.38 19.08 -39.65
CA SER A 625 -18.03 19.42 -39.22
C SER A 625 -17.23 18.14 -38.94
N SER A 626 -16.08 18.03 -39.60
CA SER A 626 -15.19 16.87 -39.52
C SER A 626 -14.36 16.88 -38.24
N GLY A 627 -14.55 15.88 -37.37
CA GLY A 627 -13.79 15.72 -36.14
C GLY A 627 -14.18 14.43 -35.42
N SER A 628 -13.72 13.28 -35.94
CA SER A 628 -14.08 11.96 -35.41
C SER A 628 -13.36 11.63 -34.08
N GLY A 629 -13.88 12.16 -32.99
CA GLY A 629 -13.65 11.65 -31.64
C GLY A 629 -15.00 11.44 -30.97
N SER A 630 -15.35 10.18 -30.63
CA SER A 630 -16.59 9.86 -29.92
C SER A 630 -16.55 10.53 -28.54
N SER A 631 -17.37 11.55 -28.31
CA SER A 631 -17.47 12.22 -27.01
C SER A 631 -18.19 11.30 -26.03
N ASN A 632 -17.42 10.56 -25.22
CA ASN A 632 -17.95 9.70 -24.15
C ASN A 632 -18.45 10.54 -22.96
N GLY A 633 -19.47 11.36 -23.21
CA GLY A 633 -20.00 12.37 -22.30
C GLY A 633 -21.30 11.97 -21.62
N PHE A 634 -21.48 12.44 -20.39
CA PHE A 634 -22.76 12.39 -19.67
C PHE A 634 -23.46 13.74 -19.80
N PHE A 635 -24.73 13.73 -20.20
CA PHE A 635 -25.49 14.93 -20.55
C PHE A 635 -26.84 14.97 -19.87
N LEU A 636 -27.31 16.19 -19.62
CA LEU A 636 -28.63 16.50 -19.08
C LEU A 636 -29.28 17.60 -19.93
N LYS A 637 -30.57 17.45 -20.23
CA LYS A 637 -31.39 18.46 -20.91
C LYS A 637 -32.61 18.82 -20.08
N ASP A 638 -32.83 20.10 -19.81
CA ASP A 638 -34.12 20.59 -19.31
C ASP A 638 -35.15 20.52 -20.45
N LEU A 639 -36.32 19.95 -20.21
CA LEU A 639 -37.34 19.77 -21.27
C LEU A 639 -38.19 21.03 -21.52
N GLY A 640 -37.80 22.20 -21.02
CA GLY A 640 -38.44 23.48 -21.28
C GLY A 640 -39.71 23.69 -20.46
N THR A 641 -39.76 23.14 -19.24
CA THR A 641 -41.01 23.05 -18.46
C THR A 641 -41.36 24.31 -17.66
N GLY A 642 -40.55 25.37 -17.73
CA GLY A 642 -40.70 26.59 -16.92
C GLY A 642 -40.37 26.41 -15.44
N ARG A 643 -40.29 25.17 -14.94
CA ARG A 643 -39.89 24.84 -13.57
C ARG A 643 -38.39 25.07 -13.35
N GLY A 644 -37.57 24.71 -14.35
CA GLY A 644 -36.13 24.89 -14.35
C GLY A 644 -35.37 23.77 -13.64
N THR A 645 -34.09 23.66 -14.02
CA THR A 645 -33.10 22.72 -13.49
C THR A 645 -31.84 23.51 -13.12
N TRP A 646 -31.09 23.05 -12.12
CA TRP A 646 -29.85 23.67 -11.66
C TRP A 646 -28.71 22.66 -11.63
N VAL A 647 -27.50 23.11 -11.99
CA VAL A 647 -26.26 22.35 -11.86
C VAL A 647 -25.26 23.20 -11.09
N ASN A 648 -24.72 22.67 -9.99
CA ASN A 648 -23.82 23.38 -9.06
C ASN A 648 -24.36 24.75 -8.61
N GLY A 649 -25.68 24.86 -8.39
CA GLY A 649 -26.38 26.09 -8.02
C GLY A 649 -26.68 27.05 -9.18
N HIS A 650 -26.19 26.78 -10.40
CA HIS A 650 -26.47 27.60 -11.58
C HIS A 650 -27.69 27.06 -12.34
N ARG A 651 -28.71 27.91 -12.55
CA ARG A 651 -29.90 27.55 -13.34
C ARG A 651 -29.51 27.38 -14.81
N ILE A 652 -29.82 26.22 -15.39
CA ILE A 652 -29.63 26.00 -16.83
C ILE A 652 -30.80 26.63 -17.61
N ALA A 653 -30.57 26.99 -18.87
CA ALA A 653 -31.61 27.60 -19.68
C ALA A 653 -32.69 26.57 -20.06
N ASP A 654 -33.95 26.98 -20.02
CA ASP A 654 -35.09 26.14 -20.42
C ASP A 654 -34.87 25.59 -21.85
N GLY A 655 -34.98 24.26 -22.01
CA GLY A 655 -34.73 23.58 -23.29
C GLY A 655 -33.26 23.30 -23.64
N SER A 656 -32.30 23.79 -22.84
CA SER A 656 -30.86 23.61 -23.10
C SER A 656 -30.32 22.27 -22.62
N THR A 657 -29.28 21.80 -23.32
CA THR A 657 -28.45 20.65 -22.91
C THR A 657 -27.18 21.15 -22.25
N VAL A 658 -26.82 20.55 -21.12
CA VAL A 658 -25.53 20.71 -20.45
C VAL A 658 -24.80 19.38 -20.32
N ARG A 659 -23.47 19.42 -20.35
CA ARG A 659 -22.62 18.28 -19.99
C ARG A 659 -22.42 18.27 -18.48
N LEU A 660 -22.50 17.08 -17.88
CA LEU A 660 -22.26 16.83 -16.47
C LEU A 660 -20.89 16.19 -16.25
N TRP A 661 -20.34 16.41 -15.06
CA TRP A 661 -19.05 15.91 -14.59
C TRP A 661 -19.19 15.16 -13.26
N PRO A 662 -18.21 14.31 -12.89
CA PRO A 662 -18.24 13.57 -11.64
C PRO A 662 -18.19 14.54 -10.45
N GLY A 663 -19.10 14.35 -9.49
CA GLY A 663 -19.27 15.23 -8.34
C GLY A 663 -20.23 16.41 -8.55
N ASP A 664 -20.73 16.67 -9.77
CA ASP A 664 -21.71 17.72 -10.02
C ASP A 664 -22.98 17.50 -9.18
N ALA A 665 -23.45 18.58 -8.55
CA ALA A 665 -24.74 18.62 -7.87
C ALA A 665 -25.83 19.08 -8.84
N VAL A 666 -26.93 18.34 -8.93
CA VAL A 666 -28.06 18.57 -9.82
C VAL A 666 -29.34 18.68 -9.01
N GLU A 667 -30.14 19.70 -9.29
CA GLU A 667 -31.41 19.98 -8.62
C GLU A 667 -32.52 20.23 -9.64
N PHE A 668 -33.73 19.77 -9.33
CA PHE A 668 -34.89 19.82 -10.22
C PHE A 668 -36.04 20.61 -9.56
N GLY A 669 -36.75 21.45 -10.33
CA GLY A 669 -38.00 22.10 -9.91
C GLY A 669 -37.87 23.41 -9.11
N ARG A 670 -37.18 23.43 -7.96
CA ARG A 670 -36.96 24.65 -7.14
C ARG A 670 -35.50 24.70 -6.68
N HIS A 671 -34.92 25.89 -6.56
CA HIS A 671 -33.61 26.08 -5.91
C HIS A 671 -33.68 27.09 -4.74
N PRO A 672 -33.03 26.81 -3.59
CA PRO A 672 -32.54 25.48 -3.21
C PRO A 672 -33.70 24.48 -3.14
N SER A 673 -33.46 23.28 -3.64
CA SER A 673 -34.39 22.15 -3.62
C SER A 673 -34.41 21.47 -2.25
N HIS A 674 -35.39 20.59 -2.04
CA HIS A 674 -35.38 19.65 -0.90
C HIS A 674 -34.59 18.36 -1.19
N GLU A 675 -34.15 18.16 -2.43
CA GLU A 675 -33.46 16.95 -2.88
C GLU A 675 -32.39 17.29 -3.92
N VAL A 676 -31.12 17.25 -3.48
CA VAL A 676 -29.95 17.37 -4.34
C VAL A 676 -29.54 15.98 -4.81
N PHE A 677 -29.29 15.85 -6.11
CA PHE A 677 -28.70 14.66 -6.71
C PHE A 677 -27.24 14.91 -7.03
N LYS A 678 -26.38 13.90 -6.87
CA LYS A 678 -24.96 13.98 -7.19
C LYS A 678 -24.58 13.02 -8.30
N VAL A 679 -23.78 13.49 -9.25
CA VAL A 679 -23.24 12.68 -10.33
C VAL A 679 -22.10 11.82 -9.79
N LYS A 680 -22.27 10.50 -9.79
CA LYS A 680 -21.26 9.52 -9.37
C LYS A 680 -20.87 8.62 -10.52
N MET A 681 -19.69 8.02 -10.41
CA MET A 681 -19.21 6.99 -11.33
C MET A 681 -18.91 5.73 -10.52
N GLN A 682 -19.24 4.56 -11.06
CA GLN A 682 -19.00 3.26 -10.44
C GLN A 682 -18.25 2.34 -11.41
N HIS A 683 -17.18 1.69 -10.95
CA HIS A 683 -16.40 0.76 -11.76
C HIS A 683 -17.22 -0.49 -12.14
N VAL A 684 -17.17 -0.89 -13.41
CA VAL A 684 -18.07 -1.92 -13.99
C VAL A 684 -17.65 -3.37 -13.67
N THR A 685 -16.46 -3.57 -13.11
CA THR A 685 -15.79 -4.88 -13.02
C THR A 685 -16.41 -5.87 -12.01
N LEU A 686 -17.48 -5.49 -11.31
CA LEU A 686 -18.36 -6.40 -10.56
C LEU A 686 -19.16 -7.38 -11.45
N ARG A 687 -18.94 -7.41 -12.78
CA ARG A 687 -19.60 -8.32 -13.74
C ARG A 687 -18.69 -9.42 -14.33
N SER A 688 -17.47 -9.63 -13.83
CA SER A 688 -16.54 -10.59 -14.46
C SER A 688 -16.86 -12.09 -14.26
N ASP A 689 -17.88 -12.45 -13.49
CA ASP A 689 -18.22 -13.84 -13.16
C ASP A 689 -19.31 -14.47 -14.07
N GLU A 690 -19.94 -13.70 -14.98
CA GLU A 690 -20.99 -14.23 -15.88
C GLU A 690 -20.61 -14.21 -17.37
N LEU A 691 -19.58 -14.99 -17.71
CA LEU A 691 -19.60 -15.69 -19.00
C LEU A 691 -20.51 -16.92 -18.86
N GLN A 692 -21.55 -17.00 -19.69
CA GLN A 692 -22.53 -18.10 -19.79
C GLN A 692 -23.68 -18.12 -18.76
N GLY A 693 -24.33 -16.97 -18.60
CA GLY A 693 -25.80 -16.85 -18.73
C GLY A 693 -26.72 -17.68 -17.82
N THR A 694 -27.35 -17.00 -16.88
CA THR A 694 -28.79 -17.14 -16.59
C THR A 694 -29.35 -15.76 -16.21
N ARG A 695 -30.61 -15.46 -16.53
CA ARG A 695 -31.25 -14.22 -16.04
C ARG A 695 -31.46 -14.32 -14.52
N TYR A 696 -31.20 -13.27 -13.73
CA TYR A 696 -32.22 -12.55 -12.93
C TYR A 696 -31.63 -11.54 -11.92
N ASN A 697 -32.33 -10.39 -11.81
CA ASN A 697 -32.54 -9.52 -10.65
C ASN A 697 -31.41 -9.26 -9.62
N THR A 698 -30.97 -8.00 -9.60
CA THR A 698 -30.82 -7.11 -8.43
C THR A 698 -30.52 -7.76 -7.08
N LEU A 699 -29.28 -7.62 -6.60
CA LEU A 699 -28.85 -8.03 -5.25
C LEU A 699 -28.19 -6.87 -4.49
N LEU A 700 -28.84 -6.44 -3.40
CA LEU A 700 -28.19 -5.86 -2.21
C LEU A 700 -29.17 -5.88 -1.01
N VAL A 701 -29.31 -7.03 -0.32
CA VAL A 701 -29.59 -7.12 1.13
C VAL A 701 -29.05 -8.47 1.63
N GLY A 702 -28.14 -8.44 2.60
CA GLY A 702 -27.70 -9.65 3.28
C GLY A 702 -28.74 -10.18 4.27
N LYS A 703 -28.91 -11.51 4.35
CA LYS A 703 -29.62 -12.14 5.47
C LYS A 703 -28.97 -13.47 5.85
N VAL A 704 -28.48 -13.52 7.09
CA VAL A 704 -27.97 -14.75 7.73
C VAL A 704 -29.09 -15.80 7.79
N ARG A 705 -28.76 -17.06 7.51
CA ARG A 705 -29.58 -18.20 7.90
C ARG A 705 -28.72 -19.39 8.32
N GLU A 706 -28.99 -19.90 9.51
CA GLU A 706 -28.32 -21.04 10.14
C GLU A 706 -28.63 -22.40 9.47
N PRO A 707 -27.80 -23.43 9.71
CA PRO A 707 -27.73 -24.61 8.84
C PRO A 707 -28.82 -25.65 9.13
N LYS A 708 -29.16 -26.45 8.11
CA LYS A 708 -29.90 -27.70 8.27
C LYS A 708 -29.30 -28.86 7.47
N ALA A 709 -28.93 -29.90 8.22
CA ALA A 709 -28.90 -31.33 7.90
C ALA A 709 -28.41 -31.80 6.50
N LEU A 710 -27.31 -32.54 6.52
CA LEU A 710 -26.83 -33.44 5.47
C LEU A 710 -27.51 -34.83 5.53
N VAL A 711 -27.15 -35.71 4.57
CA VAL A 711 -27.25 -37.19 4.53
C VAL A 711 -28.53 -37.76 3.86
N PRO A 712 -28.45 -38.74 2.90
CA PRO A 712 -27.36 -39.06 1.95
C PRO A 712 -27.81 -39.56 0.53
N GLU A 713 -26.83 -39.88 -0.32
CA GLU A 713 -26.77 -40.95 -1.36
C GLU A 713 -27.95 -41.22 -2.34
N GLN A 714 -27.65 -41.28 -3.66
CA GLN A 714 -27.38 -42.55 -4.36
C GLN A 714 -26.80 -42.38 -5.79
N GLN A 715 -26.18 -43.45 -6.29
CA GLN A 715 -25.50 -43.58 -7.60
C GLN A 715 -26.50 -43.82 -8.75
N VAL A 716 -26.12 -43.52 -10.02
CA VAL A 716 -26.16 -44.47 -11.17
C VAL A 716 -25.18 -43.99 -12.27
N ALA A 717 -24.37 -44.95 -12.75
CA ALA A 717 -23.70 -45.17 -14.04
C ALA A 717 -24.33 -44.52 -15.31
N ALA A 718 -23.77 -44.52 -16.53
CA ALA A 718 -22.47 -44.75 -17.19
C ALA A 718 -22.73 -44.59 -18.72
N GLU A 719 -21.74 -44.87 -19.57
CA GLU A 719 -21.83 -44.95 -21.07
C GLU A 719 -21.98 -43.63 -21.85
N GLN A 720 -21.49 -43.49 -23.09
CA GLN A 720 -20.41 -44.15 -23.86
C GLN A 720 -20.05 -43.26 -25.07
N ALA A 721 -18.80 -43.38 -25.58
CA ALA A 721 -18.32 -42.95 -26.91
C ALA A 721 -18.50 -41.47 -27.35
N GLY A 722 -17.59 -40.83 -28.09
CA GLY A 722 -16.33 -41.30 -28.66
C GLY A 722 -16.20 -40.90 -30.13
N PHE A 723 -15.47 -39.81 -30.44
CA PHE A 723 -14.95 -39.53 -31.78
C PHE A 723 -13.68 -38.68 -31.67
N GLY A 724 -12.61 -39.07 -32.36
CA GLY A 724 -11.36 -38.33 -32.41
C GLY A 724 -11.09 -37.74 -33.80
N GLY A 725 -10.16 -36.79 -33.90
CA GLY A 725 -9.72 -36.24 -35.18
C GLY A 725 -8.64 -35.17 -35.01
N LYS A 726 -7.42 -35.46 -35.46
CA LYS A 726 -6.32 -34.48 -35.61
C LYS A 726 -6.46 -33.74 -36.94
N LEU A 727 -6.02 -32.48 -37.02
CA LEU A 727 -5.15 -31.91 -38.07
C LEU A 727 -4.67 -30.53 -37.55
N VAL A 728 -3.37 -30.27 -37.34
CA VAL A 728 -2.30 -29.86 -38.29
C VAL A 728 -2.37 -28.38 -38.69
N ALA A 729 -1.19 -27.75 -38.69
CA ALA A 729 -0.95 -26.32 -38.79
C ALA A 729 -1.20 -25.68 -40.18
N ALA A 730 -1.45 -24.37 -40.13
CA ALA A 730 -1.01 -23.36 -41.09
C ALA A 730 -0.58 -22.11 -40.30
#